data_AF-A0A4Q1C8P4-F1
#
_entry.id   AF-A0A4Q1C8P4-F1
#
_cell.length_a   1.000
_cell.length_b   1.000
_cell.length_c   1.000
_cell.angle_alpha   90.00
_cell.angle_beta   90.00
_cell.angle_gamma   90.00
#
_symmetry.space_group_name_H-M   'P 1'
#
loop_
_entity.id
_entity.type
_entity.pdbx_description
1 polymer ?
#
loop_
_entity_poly.entity_id
_entity_poly.type
_entity_poly.pdbx_seq_one_letter_code
_entity_poly.pdbx_strand_id
1 'polypeptide(L)'
;METASAPSARPGLLDWTFRGLGFVAMVLVAFTLPYFPAMELDSSWRMAIGKFFMEGRQFGREVVFTYGPLGWAMGKTFWGANWNVLVGWHIVQAIVFSAVVFWHAYRLTGYARVFFFLFFFLFGLSYQDAIHQTVMAFAGWELIRRSEESWRWSSLGWIALLVVLSLVKFTNLLLGFFLVLVACALALWKTRRATGLIVPGVFLALFIAGWAACGQNPLNLPAYFISSWQISQGYQDAMGLSCPSGQLYRGLGVVALVVAFLGVNFLTSADRVRNGALTLGALALLYLNWKHGYIRADGHQIGFFYAALTVIVSAPLVLEPSPVLRWLKHTLLAAAGLLAIVSCDLVLPGLVRGALGGAQNNVNTHAGFFLGVNHGREVYAGKWEAERNNYDLRKVKETVGRASLDVLGFEQAIALFNGFNYQPRPVFQGYSAYTPYLSRLNHDYYASDRAPEFVLFKLQTLDGRLAMMDDPDVLRLLVQRYTYLFSEQGFTLWQRKPGAFDAAAFEPKLLRTATTTIGADLDVSDLAADQGVWVEIDYRFNLLGKLRRFLFRPPLVNLRITDDRGVESVHRLPQPIGRGGFMLSPVVDDMLSYMHAAGGKPPRRAARIRVETAPQDRDCLQEEVVVRLSALPPSDAGKDYFKSADRAKFHMFSEPPISYEAHNPPNEDLIDSRTVMIMHAPSQMIFAVPAGTTMIQGDFGFVAGAYSKGGNTNGALFTVYWTDGSDRMVLHERYLNPVPRLNDRGLQHFSARLPKGTGHVVMRIDPGEHGEYAFDWTGWTGIEFK
;
A
#
# COMPACT_ATOMS: atom_id res chain seq x y z
N MET A 1 -58.93 8.92 22.69
CA MET A 1 -58.83 7.76 23.61
C MET A 1 -57.36 7.60 23.94
N GLU A 2 -56.95 8.11 25.10
CA GLU A 2 -55.59 8.01 25.62
C GLU A 2 -55.32 6.56 26.02
N THR A 3 -54.44 5.87 25.29
CA THR A 3 -53.89 4.60 25.76
C THR A 3 -52.82 4.90 26.79
N ALA A 4 -53.20 4.82 28.06
CA ALA A 4 -52.27 4.80 29.19
C ALA A 4 -51.15 3.80 28.90
N SER A 5 -49.92 4.29 28.81
CA SER A 5 -48.74 3.44 28.67
C SER A 5 -48.59 2.63 29.96
N ALA A 6 -48.77 1.31 29.85
CA ALA A 6 -48.47 0.39 30.94
C ALA A 6 -47.04 0.66 31.44
N PRO A 7 -46.79 0.70 32.76
CA PRO A 7 -45.45 0.88 33.29
C PRO A 7 -44.57 -0.24 32.73
N SER A 8 -43.44 0.12 32.12
CA SER A 8 -42.50 -0.86 31.59
C SER A 8 -42.11 -1.81 32.71
N ALA A 9 -42.55 -3.07 32.59
CA ALA A 9 -42.22 -4.10 33.55
C ALA A 9 -40.69 -4.11 33.71
N ARG A 10 -40.21 -4.05 34.97
CA ARG A 10 -38.77 -4.13 35.24
C ARG A 10 -38.25 -5.41 34.58
N PRO A 11 -37.13 -5.34 33.83
CA PRO A 11 -36.61 -6.49 33.13
C PRO A 11 -36.34 -7.64 34.11
N GLY A 12 -36.94 -8.80 33.84
CA GLY A 12 -36.76 -10.01 34.65
C GLY A 12 -35.35 -10.59 34.52
N LEU A 13 -35.02 -11.58 35.35
CA LEU A 13 -33.70 -12.23 35.35
C LEU A 13 -33.32 -12.77 33.96
N LEU A 14 -34.25 -13.44 33.28
CA LEU A 14 -34.05 -14.00 31.94
C LEU A 14 -33.70 -12.93 30.90
N ASP A 15 -34.34 -11.75 30.96
CA ASP A 15 -34.03 -10.64 30.06
C ASP A 15 -32.59 -10.16 30.31
N TRP A 16 -32.22 -9.91 31.58
CA TRP A 16 -30.85 -9.53 31.93
C TRP A 16 -29.81 -10.55 31.47
N THR A 17 -30.10 -11.85 31.59
CA THR A 17 -29.23 -12.92 31.06
C THR A 17 -29.06 -12.80 29.54
N PHE A 18 -30.14 -12.62 28.78
CA PHE A 18 -30.05 -12.42 27.33
C PHE A 18 -29.28 -11.15 26.95
N ARG A 19 -29.46 -10.05 27.68
CA ARG A 19 -28.70 -8.81 27.44
C ARG A 19 -27.21 -9.02 27.69
N GLY A 20 -26.88 -9.69 28.80
CA GLY A 20 -25.50 -10.01 29.16
C GLY A 20 -24.82 -10.91 28.13
N LEU A 21 -25.47 -12.01 27.75
CA LEU A 21 -24.95 -12.94 26.74
C LEU A 21 -24.83 -12.26 25.37
N GLY A 22 -25.83 -11.48 24.96
CA GLY A 22 -25.79 -10.72 23.71
C GLY A 22 -24.65 -9.70 23.69
N PHE A 23 -24.41 -9.02 24.82
CA PHE A 23 -23.31 -8.07 24.95
C PHE A 23 -21.96 -8.77 24.82
N VAL A 24 -21.76 -9.88 25.55
CA VAL A 24 -20.53 -10.69 25.45
C VAL A 24 -20.31 -11.20 24.03
N ALA A 25 -21.35 -11.72 23.37
CA ALA A 25 -21.25 -12.17 21.99
C ALA A 25 -20.87 -11.03 21.04
N MET A 26 -21.43 -9.83 21.22
CA MET A 26 -21.08 -8.65 20.43
C MET A 26 -19.64 -8.21 20.69
N VAL A 27 -19.15 -8.28 21.93
CA VAL A 27 -17.76 -8.00 22.28
C VAL A 27 -16.83 -9.00 21.60
N LEU A 28 -17.18 -10.28 21.59
CA LEU A 28 -16.41 -11.30 20.88
C LEU A 28 -16.41 -11.08 19.35
N VAL A 29 -17.50 -10.58 18.76
CA VAL A 29 -17.52 -10.20 17.33
C VAL A 29 -16.69 -8.94 17.07
N ALA A 30 -16.75 -7.95 17.96
CA ALA A 30 -16.03 -6.68 17.83
C ALA A 30 -14.53 -6.79 18.12
N PHE A 31 -14.14 -7.75 18.97
CA PHE A 31 -12.75 -8.01 19.31
C PHE A 31 -11.99 -8.42 18.07
N THR A 32 -10.76 -7.93 17.96
CA THR A 32 -9.86 -8.26 16.87
C THR A 32 -8.56 -8.79 17.46
N LEU A 33 -8.22 -10.01 17.08
CA LEU A 33 -6.88 -10.53 17.33
C LEU A 33 -5.86 -9.75 16.48
N PRO A 34 -4.64 -9.56 17.00
CA PRO A 34 -3.56 -9.03 16.19
C PRO A 34 -3.32 -9.89 14.95
N TYR A 35 -2.94 -9.29 13.83
CA TYR A 35 -2.41 -10.01 12.68
C TYR A 35 -1.02 -10.56 12.98
N PHE A 36 -0.68 -11.67 12.34
CA PHE A 36 0.67 -12.22 12.40
C PHE A 36 1.68 -11.26 11.76
N PRO A 37 2.92 -11.22 12.27
CA PRO A 37 4.00 -10.53 11.58
C PRO A 37 4.27 -11.18 10.23
N ALA A 38 4.56 -10.38 9.21
CA ALA A 38 4.98 -10.85 7.90
C ALA A 38 5.68 -9.73 7.09
N MET A 39 6.41 -10.14 6.04
CA MET A 39 7.19 -9.30 5.12
C MET A 39 6.37 -8.82 3.89
N GLU A 40 5.21 -8.22 4.13
CA GLU A 40 4.40 -7.59 3.09
C GLU A 40 4.19 -6.10 3.34
N LEU A 41 3.68 -5.41 2.31
CA LEU A 41 3.37 -3.98 2.31
C LEU A 41 2.63 -3.55 3.59
N ASP A 42 1.52 -4.24 3.90
CA ASP A 42 0.62 -3.85 4.98
C ASP A 42 1.21 -4.09 6.37
N SER A 43 1.73 -5.29 6.63
CA SER A 43 2.38 -5.57 7.91
C SER A 43 3.60 -4.67 8.15
N SER A 44 4.36 -4.32 7.10
CA SER A 44 5.53 -3.46 7.22
C SER A 44 5.21 -2.09 7.82
N TRP A 45 4.23 -1.35 7.27
CA TRP A 45 3.87 -0.07 7.90
C TRP A 45 3.15 -0.25 9.24
N ARG A 46 2.33 -1.29 9.40
CA ARG A 46 1.59 -1.53 10.66
C ARG A 46 2.55 -1.75 11.83
N MET A 47 3.58 -2.57 11.62
CA MET A 47 4.61 -2.83 12.62
C MET A 47 5.51 -1.62 12.84
N ALA A 48 5.90 -0.91 11.78
CA ALA A 48 6.74 0.29 11.88
C ALA A 48 6.08 1.39 12.73
N ILE A 49 4.79 1.68 12.52
CA ILE A 49 4.06 2.68 13.32
C ILE A 49 4.04 2.30 14.81
N GLY A 50 3.82 1.02 15.12
CA GLY A 50 3.89 0.50 16.49
C GLY A 50 5.27 0.75 17.13
N LYS A 51 6.34 0.43 16.40
CA LYS A 51 7.71 0.71 16.84
C LYS A 51 7.98 2.21 17.03
N PHE A 52 7.55 3.06 16.10
CA PHE A 52 7.78 4.51 16.18
C PHE A 52 7.08 5.17 17.37
N PHE A 53 5.87 4.73 17.69
CA PHE A 53 5.18 5.19 18.90
C PHE A 53 5.96 4.83 20.17
N MET A 54 6.47 3.60 20.25
CA MET A 54 7.26 3.15 21.40
C MET A 54 8.61 3.86 21.53
N GLU A 55 9.19 4.28 20.41
CA GLU A 55 10.43 5.06 20.37
C GLU A 55 10.20 6.56 20.65
N GLY A 56 8.95 7.01 20.85
CA GLY A 56 8.63 8.40 21.12
C GLY A 56 8.82 9.34 19.92
N ARG A 57 8.80 8.80 18.69
CA ARG A 57 8.98 9.60 17.47
C ARG A 57 7.84 10.60 17.29
N GLN A 58 8.18 11.74 16.71
CA GLN A 58 7.29 12.88 16.58
C GLN A 58 6.48 12.82 15.28
N PHE A 59 5.17 12.57 15.38
CA PHE A 59 4.25 12.53 14.26
C PHE A 59 4.10 13.90 13.60
N GLY A 60 4.05 13.91 12.26
CA GLY A 60 4.02 15.11 11.43
C GLY A 60 5.37 15.67 11.03
N ARG A 61 6.45 15.33 11.76
CA ARG A 61 7.83 15.78 11.49
C ARG A 61 8.78 14.61 11.21
N GLU A 62 8.79 13.60 12.06
CA GLU A 62 9.64 12.41 11.96
C GLU A 62 8.88 11.20 11.43
N VAL A 63 7.57 11.16 11.65
CA VAL A 63 6.66 10.14 11.09
C VAL A 63 5.54 10.85 10.34
N VAL A 64 5.57 10.76 9.01
CA VAL A 64 4.57 11.34 8.12
C VAL A 64 3.85 10.20 7.40
N PHE A 65 2.63 9.92 7.86
CA PHE A 65 1.77 8.89 7.29
C PHE A 65 0.29 9.22 7.54
N THR A 66 -0.64 8.38 7.06
CA THR A 66 -2.10 8.63 7.17
C THR A 66 -2.63 8.60 8.62
N TYR A 67 -1.84 8.07 9.55
CA TYR A 67 -2.21 7.86 10.94
C TYR A 67 -1.59 8.89 11.90
N GLY A 68 -2.25 9.09 13.04
CA GLY A 68 -1.75 9.85 14.18
C GLY A 68 -1.01 8.97 15.20
N PRO A 69 -0.66 9.50 16.38
CA PRO A 69 0.12 8.79 17.39
C PRO A 69 -0.55 7.50 17.92
N LEU A 70 -1.88 7.42 17.92
CA LEU A 70 -2.61 6.18 18.28
C LEU A 70 -2.86 5.27 17.08
N GLY A 71 -2.25 5.56 15.93
CA GLY A 71 -2.39 4.79 14.68
C GLY A 71 -1.97 3.33 14.77
N TRP A 72 -0.99 3.02 15.62
CA TRP A 72 -0.52 1.65 15.84
C TRP A 72 -1.65 0.72 16.31
N ALA A 73 -2.60 1.27 17.05
CA ALA A 73 -3.74 0.54 17.58
C ALA A 73 -4.75 0.16 16.48
N MET A 74 -4.72 0.87 15.35
CA MET A 74 -5.46 0.50 14.16
C MET A 74 -4.72 -0.51 13.29
N GLY A 75 -3.39 -0.40 13.21
CA GLY A 75 -2.55 -1.29 12.40
C GLY A 75 -2.61 -2.76 12.84
N LYS A 76 -2.73 -3.02 14.15
CA LYS A 76 -3.00 -4.35 14.75
C LYS A 76 -2.12 -5.52 14.29
N THR A 77 -0.96 -5.31 13.69
CA THR A 77 0.02 -6.37 13.42
C THR A 77 0.97 -6.51 14.59
N PHE A 78 1.24 -7.73 15.05
CA PHE A 78 2.22 -7.95 16.12
C PHE A 78 3.65 -7.66 15.61
N TRP A 79 4.41 -6.81 16.32
CA TRP A 79 5.76 -6.39 15.91
C TRP A 79 6.88 -6.90 16.85
N GLY A 80 6.62 -7.99 17.58
CA GLY A 80 7.61 -8.59 18.49
C GLY A 80 7.66 -7.99 19.90
N ALA A 81 6.83 -6.98 20.22
CA ALA A 81 6.78 -6.35 21.53
C ALA A 81 5.36 -5.96 21.96
N ASN A 82 5.19 -5.65 23.26
CA ASN A 82 3.98 -5.04 23.85
C ASN A 82 2.66 -5.77 23.58
N TRP A 83 2.71 -7.10 23.51
CA TRP A 83 1.55 -7.97 23.33
C TRP A 83 0.36 -7.60 24.21
N ASN A 84 0.59 -7.43 25.52
CA ASN A 84 -0.46 -7.12 26.49
C ASN A 84 -1.13 -5.77 26.24
N VAL A 85 -0.37 -4.76 25.79
CA VAL A 85 -0.90 -3.43 25.48
C VAL A 85 -1.75 -3.49 24.21
N LEU A 86 -1.27 -4.21 23.19
CA LEU A 86 -2.00 -4.39 21.93
C LEU A 86 -3.33 -5.13 22.14
N VAL A 87 -3.30 -6.28 22.82
CA VAL A 87 -4.50 -7.05 23.15
C VAL A 87 -5.43 -6.26 24.07
N GLY A 88 -4.88 -5.62 25.11
CA GLY A 88 -5.64 -4.80 26.04
C GLY A 88 -6.38 -3.66 25.35
N TRP A 89 -5.75 -2.99 24.39
CA TRP A 89 -6.40 -1.97 23.58
C TRP A 89 -7.60 -2.53 22.81
N HIS A 90 -7.42 -3.66 22.11
CA HIS A 90 -8.49 -4.25 21.32
C HIS A 90 -9.64 -4.78 22.19
N ILE A 91 -9.38 -5.25 23.40
CA ILE A 91 -10.40 -5.59 24.39
C ILE A 91 -11.21 -4.35 24.78
N VAL A 92 -10.53 -3.27 25.17
CA VAL A 92 -11.18 -2.01 25.57
C VAL A 92 -11.98 -1.44 24.41
N GLN A 93 -11.42 -1.42 23.20
CA GLN A 93 -12.09 -0.96 21.99
C GLN A 93 -13.36 -1.78 21.72
N ALA A 94 -13.28 -3.11 21.80
CA ALA A 94 -14.43 -3.98 21.61
C ALA A 94 -15.53 -3.70 22.63
N ILE A 95 -15.19 -3.62 23.92
CA ILE A 95 -16.15 -3.30 24.99
C ILE A 95 -16.81 -1.94 24.76
N VAL A 96 -16.03 -0.90 24.47
CA VAL A 96 -16.56 0.46 24.26
C VAL A 96 -17.45 0.51 23.03
N PHE A 97 -17.03 -0.09 21.91
CA PHE A 97 -17.83 -0.09 20.68
C PHE A 97 -19.13 -0.88 20.86
N SER A 98 -19.06 -2.06 21.47
CA SER A 98 -20.26 -2.84 21.80
C SER A 98 -21.17 -2.08 22.77
N ALA A 99 -20.63 -1.34 23.74
CA ALA A 99 -21.42 -0.54 24.67
C ALA A 99 -22.14 0.61 23.96
N VAL A 100 -21.48 1.30 23.03
CA VAL A 100 -22.11 2.34 22.19
C VAL A 100 -23.22 1.76 21.32
N VAL A 101 -22.97 0.62 20.68
CA VAL A 101 -23.98 -0.09 19.86
C VAL A 101 -25.18 -0.51 20.73
N PHE A 102 -24.95 -1.15 21.87
CA PHE A 102 -26.01 -1.57 22.80
C PHE A 102 -26.82 -0.38 23.32
N TRP A 103 -26.14 0.70 23.70
CA TRP A 103 -26.79 1.90 24.20
C TRP A 103 -27.74 2.52 23.17
N HIS A 104 -27.36 2.55 21.89
CA HIS A 104 -28.25 2.99 20.81
C HIS A 104 -29.37 1.98 20.54
N ALA A 105 -29.05 0.68 20.51
CA ALA A 105 -30.02 -0.38 20.21
C ALA A 105 -31.20 -0.41 21.19
N TYR A 106 -30.96 -0.23 22.49
CA TYR A 106 -32.05 -0.23 23.48
C TYR A 106 -32.93 1.03 23.45
N ARG A 107 -32.52 2.09 22.74
CA ARG A 107 -33.36 3.26 22.46
C ARG A 107 -34.24 3.07 21.22
N LEU A 108 -33.93 2.09 20.37
CA LEU A 108 -34.80 1.63 19.28
C LEU A 108 -35.88 0.68 19.81
N THR A 109 -37.00 0.56 19.11
CA THR A 109 -38.11 -0.35 19.45
C THR A 109 -38.52 -1.21 18.25
N GLY A 110 -39.23 -2.31 18.52
CA GLY A 110 -39.76 -3.21 17.48
C GLY A 110 -38.69 -3.74 16.51
N TYR A 111 -39.06 -3.83 15.24
CA TYR A 111 -38.19 -4.34 14.17
C TYR A 111 -36.93 -3.50 13.94
N ALA A 112 -36.95 -2.19 14.24
CA ALA A 112 -35.78 -1.34 14.08
C ALA A 112 -34.62 -1.78 15.00
N ARG A 113 -34.93 -2.18 16.24
CA ARG A 113 -33.94 -2.75 17.16
C ARG A 113 -33.37 -4.08 16.63
N VAL A 114 -34.22 -4.92 16.05
CA VAL A 114 -33.81 -6.22 15.49
C VAL A 114 -32.86 -6.03 14.31
N PHE A 115 -33.23 -5.20 13.31
CA PHE A 115 -32.37 -4.94 12.16
C PHE A 115 -31.06 -4.25 12.54
N PHE A 116 -31.08 -3.37 13.56
CA PHE A 116 -29.89 -2.74 14.09
C PHE A 116 -28.92 -3.77 14.68
N PHE A 117 -29.40 -4.66 15.56
CA PHE A 117 -28.55 -5.72 16.11
C PHE A 117 -28.06 -6.70 15.03
N LEU A 118 -28.94 -7.09 14.12
CA LEU A 118 -28.59 -7.99 13.01
C LEU A 118 -27.47 -7.40 12.16
N PHE A 119 -27.56 -6.11 11.81
CA PHE A 119 -26.51 -5.43 11.06
C PHE A 119 -25.17 -5.40 11.81
N PHE A 120 -25.14 -4.95 13.06
CA PHE A 120 -23.88 -4.85 13.81
C PHE A 120 -23.25 -6.21 14.11
N PHE A 121 -24.07 -7.22 14.38
CA PHE A 121 -23.59 -8.57 14.66
C PHE A 121 -23.02 -9.24 13.40
N LEU A 122 -23.62 -9.03 12.23
CA LEU A 122 -23.20 -9.68 10.99
C LEU A 122 -22.14 -8.89 10.20
N PHE A 123 -22.19 -7.56 10.26
CA PHE A 123 -21.43 -6.69 9.33
C PHE A 123 -20.78 -5.49 10.02
N GLY A 124 -21.54 -4.74 10.83
CA GLY A 124 -21.14 -3.41 11.29
C GLY A 124 -19.85 -3.36 12.11
N LEU A 125 -19.38 -4.50 12.62
CA LEU A 125 -18.15 -4.62 13.42
C LEU A 125 -16.95 -5.22 12.68
N SER A 126 -17.12 -5.72 11.45
CA SER A 126 -16.08 -6.48 10.76
C SER A 126 -15.06 -5.62 9.98
N TYR A 127 -15.40 -4.36 9.69
CA TYR A 127 -14.54 -3.44 8.93
C TYR A 127 -14.08 -2.24 9.78
N GLN A 128 -12.78 -2.17 10.07
CA GLN A 128 -12.22 -1.33 11.13
C GLN A 128 -12.37 0.18 10.90
N ASP A 129 -12.09 0.67 9.68
CA ASP A 129 -12.29 2.07 9.33
C ASP A 129 -13.76 2.50 9.50
N ALA A 130 -14.69 1.68 9.01
CA ALA A 130 -16.12 1.99 9.07
C ALA A 130 -16.64 1.95 10.50
N ILE A 131 -16.21 1.00 11.35
CA ILE A 131 -16.69 0.95 12.74
C ILE A 131 -16.14 2.12 13.57
N HIS A 132 -14.88 2.53 13.38
CA HIS A 132 -14.33 3.74 14.02
C HIS A 132 -15.21 4.95 13.68
N GLN A 133 -15.45 5.18 12.38
CA GLN A 133 -16.24 6.33 11.93
C GLN A 133 -17.73 6.23 12.31
N THR A 134 -18.28 5.02 12.38
CA THR A 134 -19.66 4.76 12.85
C THR A 134 -19.81 5.13 14.33
N VAL A 135 -18.87 4.70 15.17
CA VAL A 135 -18.87 5.05 16.61
C VAL A 135 -18.68 6.56 16.79
N MET A 136 -17.83 7.19 15.98
CA MET A 136 -17.70 8.65 15.96
C MET A 136 -18.99 9.35 15.54
N ALA A 137 -19.68 8.85 14.51
CA ALA A 137 -20.96 9.40 14.07
C ALA A 137 -22.03 9.29 15.17
N PHE A 138 -22.10 8.15 15.88
CA PHE A 138 -22.97 8.00 17.04
C PHE A 138 -22.65 8.99 18.17
N ALA A 139 -21.37 9.16 18.52
CA ALA A 139 -20.95 10.16 19.49
C ALA A 139 -21.33 11.59 19.04
N GLY A 140 -21.09 11.91 17.76
CA GLY A 140 -21.43 13.21 17.17
C GLY A 140 -22.93 13.48 17.13
N TRP A 141 -23.75 12.53 16.70
CA TRP A 141 -25.21 12.67 16.70
C TRP A 141 -25.75 12.87 18.11
N GLU A 142 -25.22 12.17 19.11
CA GLU A 142 -25.63 12.39 20.49
C GLU A 142 -25.23 13.78 21.01
N LEU A 143 -24.06 14.31 20.62
CA LEU A 143 -23.68 15.70 20.93
C LEU A 143 -24.58 16.72 20.22
N ILE A 144 -24.93 16.49 18.94
CA ILE A 144 -25.85 17.35 18.19
C ILE A 144 -27.23 17.35 18.86
N ARG A 145 -27.75 16.19 19.28
CA ARG A 145 -29.04 16.10 19.98
C ARG A 145 -29.04 16.82 21.32
N ARG A 146 -27.93 16.77 22.06
CA ARG A 146 -27.77 17.45 23.36
C ARG A 146 -27.50 18.94 23.26
N SER A 147 -27.20 19.46 22.07
CA SER A 147 -26.84 20.87 21.86
C SER A 147 -27.94 21.85 22.31
N GLU A 148 -29.20 21.41 22.33
CA GLU A 148 -30.35 22.22 22.74
C GLU A 148 -30.61 22.18 24.26
N GLU A 149 -29.96 21.24 24.96
CA GLU A 149 -30.10 20.99 26.38
C GLU A 149 -29.00 21.70 27.19
N SER A 150 -29.18 21.75 28.51
CA SER A 150 -28.11 22.17 29.42
C SER A 150 -26.94 21.17 29.37
N TRP A 151 -25.72 21.67 29.61
CA TRP A 151 -24.53 20.83 29.67
C TRP A 151 -24.73 19.61 30.58
N ARG A 152 -24.39 18.43 30.06
CA ARG A 152 -24.40 17.16 30.80
C ARG A 152 -22.98 16.63 30.90
N TRP A 153 -22.52 16.27 32.10
CA TRP A 153 -21.19 15.71 32.30
C TRP A 153 -20.93 14.42 31.52
N SER A 154 -21.97 13.64 31.21
CA SER A 154 -21.84 12.47 30.33
C SER A 154 -21.46 12.81 28.89
N SER A 155 -21.57 14.08 28.46
CA SER A 155 -21.05 14.54 27.17
C SER A 155 -19.51 14.51 27.12
N LEU A 156 -18.82 14.55 28.27
CA LEU A 156 -17.37 14.34 28.32
C LEU A 156 -16.96 12.97 27.78
N GLY A 157 -17.75 11.91 28.05
CA GLY A 157 -17.46 10.56 27.55
C GLY A 157 -17.52 10.50 26.02
N TRP A 158 -18.51 11.16 25.41
CA TRP A 158 -18.63 11.23 23.95
C TRP A 158 -17.50 12.05 23.31
N ILE A 159 -17.14 13.18 23.92
CA ILE A 159 -16.02 14.01 23.43
C ILE A 159 -14.69 13.26 23.57
N ALA A 160 -14.46 12.58 24.71
CA ALA A 160 -13.26 11.77 24.92
C ALA A 160 -13.16 10.64 23.88
N LEU A 161 -14.28 9.97 23.57
CA LEU A 161 -14.33 8.95 22.53
C LEU A 161 -13.98 9.52 21.14
N LEU A 162 -14.53 10.69 20.78
CA LEU A 162 -14.17 11.38 19.54
C LEU A 162 -12.68 11.73 19.50
N VAL A 163 -12.12 12.22 20.61
CA VAL A 163 -10.70 12.60 20.71
C VAL A 163 -9.79 11.39 20.54
N VAL A 164 -10.06 10.29 21.27
CA VAL A 164 -9.26 9.06 21.17
C VAL A 164 -9.24 8.56 19.72
N LEU A 165 -10.38 8.50 19.05
CA LEU A 165 -10.47 8.05 17.66
C LEU A 165 -9.88 9.07 16.67
N SER A 166 -9.86 10.36 17.01
CA SER A 166 -9.21 11.42 16.22
C SER A 166 -7.67 11.31 16.26
N LEU A 167 -7.10 10.86 17.38
CA LEU A 167 -5.66 10.63 17.54
C LEU A 167 -5.16 9.39 16.77
N VAL A 168 -6.07 8.53 16.30
CA VAL A 168 -5.74 7.33 15.51
C VAL A 168 -5.42 7.70 14.06
N LYS A 169 -6.29 8.46 13.38
CA LYS A 169 -6.21 8.69 11.93
C LYS A 169 -6.66 10.10 11.56
N PHE A 170 -6.00 10.72 10.58
CA PHE A 170 -6.30 12.11 10.20
C PHE A 170 -7.74 12.29 9.68
N THR A 171 -8.26 11.34 8.91
CA THR A 171 -9.66 11.37 8.44
C THR A 171 -10.67 11.28 9.58
N ASN A 172 -10.32 10.58 10.67
CA ASN A 172 -11.15 10.52 11.87
C ASN A 172 -11.13 11.86 12.59
N LEU A 173 -9.97 12.52 12.70
CA LEU A 173 -9.87 13.88 13.24
C LEU A 173 -10.77 14.86 12.46
N LEU A 174 -10.77 14.80 11.13
CA LEU A 174 -11.66 15.64 10.31
C LEU A 174 -13.14 15.37 10.59
N LEU A 175 -13.55 14.10 10.71
CA LEU A 175 -14.92 13.73 11.05
C LEU A 175 -15.32 14.22 12.45
N GLY A 176 -14.50 13.93 13.46
CA GLY A 176 -14.75 14.31 14.85
C GLY A 176 -14.85 15.82 15.02
N PHE A 177 -13.92 16.56 14.42
CA PHE A 177 -13.94 18.02 14.40
C PHE A 177 -15.19 18.57 13.71
N PHE A 178 -15.56 18.04 12.54
CA PHE A 178 -16.76 18.46 11.83
C PHE A 178 -18.04 18.23 12.65
N LEU A 179 -18.18 17.06 13.29
CA LEU A 179 -19.34 16.76 14.14
C LEU A 179 -19.44 17.70 15.35
N VAL A 180 -18.29 18.03 15.96
CA VAL A 180 -18.21 19.03 17.04
C VAL A 180 -18.58 20.43 16.56
N LEU A 181 -18.13 20.83 15.36
CA LEU A 181 -18.52 22.11 14.76
C LEU A 181 -20.01 22.19 14.47
N VAL A 182 -20.61 21.12 13.96
CA VAL A 182 -22.07 21.07 13.71
C VAL A 182 -22.85 21.17 15.03
N ALA A 183 -22.43 20.46 16.09
CA ALA A 183 -23.04 20.58 17.41
C ALA A 183 -22.89 21.99 18.01
N CYS A 184 -21.73 22.61 17.84
CA CYS A 184 -21.45 24.00 18.23
C CYS A 184 -22.37 24.98 17.49
N ALA A 185 -22.43 24.90 16.16
CA ALA A 185 -23.24 25.77 15.33
C ALA A 185 -24.72 25.68 15.69
N LEU A 186 -25.24 24.47 15.92
CA LEU A 186 -26.62 24.28 16.38
C LEU A 186 -26.86 24.90 17.76
N ALA A 187 -25.96 24.66 18.72
CA ALA A 187 -26.07 25.25 20.06
C ALA A 187 -26.09 26.80 20.00
N LEU A 188 -25.18 27.39 19.22
CA LEU A 188 -25.11 28.86 19.05
C LEU A 188 -26.35 29.41 18.36
N TRP A 189 -26.85 28.75 17.31
CA TRP A 189 -28.07 29.12 16.61
C TRP A 189 -29.28 29.11 17.55
N LYS A 190 -29.35 28.12 18.44
CA LYS A 190 -30.38 28.00 19.49
C LYS A 190 -30.07 28.87 20.72
N THR A 191 -29.14 29.81 20.62
CA THR A 191 -28.74 30.77 21.66
C THR A 191 -28.13 30.16 22.93
N ARG A 192 -27.69 28.89 22.88
CA ARG A 192 -27.01 28.17 23.96
C ARG A 192 -25.49 28.43 23.94
N ARG A 193 -25.09 29.68 24.20
CA ARG A 193 -23.68 30.11 24.13
C ARG A 193 -22.73 29.27 24.98
N ALA A 194 -23.11 28.90 26.20
CA ALA A 194 -22.28 28.07 27.08
C ALA A 194 -21.97 26.71 26.45
N THR A 195 -22.99 25.94 26.06
CA THR A 195 -22.82 24.64 25.39
C THR A 195 -22.04 24.78 24.08
N GLY A 196 -22.33 25.83 23.30
CA GLY A 196 -21.64 26.13 22.04
C GLY A 196 -20.14 26.40 22.19
N LEU A 197 -19.69 26.91 23.34
CA LEU A 197 -18.26 27.13 23.62
C LEU A 197 -17.61 25.95 24.36
N ILE A 198 -18.34 25.30 25.27
CA ILE A 198 -17.79 24.19 26.09
C ILE A 198 -17.45 22.99 25.20
N VAL A 199 -18.34 22.57 24.29
CA VAL A 199 -18.11 21.37 23.47
C VAL A 199 -16.82 21.46 22.64
N PRO A 200 -16.60 22.50 21.79
CA PRO A 200 -15.35 22.63 21.06
C PRO A 200 -14.14 22.92 21.96
N GLY A 201 -14.30 23.70 23.04
CA GLY A 201 -13.22 23.98 23.98
C GLY A 201 -12.70 22.72 24.67
N VAL A 202 -13.60 21.85 25.14
CA VAL A 202 -13.25 20.56 25.76
C VAL A 202 -12.64 19.61 24.73
N PHE A 203 -13.19 19.54 23.51
CA PHE A 203 -12.61 18.72 22.44
C PHE A 203 -11.15 19.12 22.17
N LEU A 204 -10.87 20.42 22.01
CA LEU A 204 -9.52 20.92 21.76
C LEU A 204 -8.60 20.67 22.95
N ALA A 205 -9.06 20.94 24.18
CA ALA A 205 -8.27 20.70 25.39
C ALA A 205 -7.91 19.22 25.55
N LEU A 206 -8.87 18.31 25.37
CA LEU A 206 -8.64 16.87 25.44
C LEU A 206 -7.78 16.37 24.29
N PHE A 207 -7.91 16.92 23.08
CA PHE A 207 -7.06 16.56 21.95
C PHE A 207 -5.60 16.95 22.20
N ILE A 208 -5.34 18.17 22.67
CA ILE A 208 -3.97 18.62 23.00
C ILE A 208 -3.41 17.81 24.18
N ALA A 209 -4.22 17.56 25.20
CA ALA A 209 -3.81 16.73 26.34
C ALA A 209 -3.51 15.29 25.91
N GLY A 210 -4.34 14.69 25.05
CA GLY A 210 -4.13 13.35 24.50
C GLY A 210 -2.91 13.27 23.59
N TRP A 211 -2.67 14.30 22.78
CA TRP A 211 -1.43 14.44 21.98
C TRP A 211 -0.20 14.46 22.86
N ALA A 212 -0.18 15.30 23.91
CA ALA A 212 0.91 15.36 24.88
C ALA A 212 1.07 14.05 25.67
N ALA A 213 -0.03 13.40 26.05
CA ALA A 213 -0.01 12.10 26.72
C ALA A 213 0.57 10.98 25.84
N CYS A 214 0.52 11.13 24.52
CA CYS A 214 1.22 10.25 23.57
C CYS A 214 2.72 10.58 23.42
N GLY A 215 3.29 11.44 24.28
CA GLY A 215 4.68 11.89 24.20
C GLY A 215 4.97 12.84 23.04
N GLN A 216 3.93 13.41 22.43
CA GLN A 216 4.08 14.27 21.26
C GLN A 216 4.16 15.75 21.68
N ASN A 217 5.07 16.49 21.08
CA ASN A 217 5.18 17.93 21.30
C ASN A 217 4.02 18.66 20.60
N PRO A 218 3.17 19.44 21.29
CA PRO A 218 2.09 20.19 20.67
C PRO A 218 2.54 21.20 19.60
N LEU A 219 3.79 21.67 19.66
CA LEU A 219 4.38 22.56 18.65
C LEU A 219 4.55 21.88 17.28
N ASN A 220 4.47 20.54 17.21
CA ASN A 220 4.53 19.78 15.96
C ASN A 220 3.16 19.66 15.27
N LEU A 221 2.06 20.13 15.88
CA LEU A 221 0.72 20.07 15.29
C LEU A 221 0.63 20.75 13.90
N PRO A 222 1.20 21.94 13.65
CA PRO A 222 1.21 22.53 12.31
C PRO A 222 1.86 21.62 11.27
N ALA A 223 2.98 20.98 11.61
CA ALA A 223 3.66 20.04 10.72
C ALA A 223 2.79 18.80 10.45
N TYR A 224 2.13 18.27 11.49
CA TYR A 224 1.15 17.18 11.36
C TYR A 224 0.01 17.54 10.42
N PHE A 225 -0.64 18.70 10.61
CA PHE A 225 -1.75 19.14 9.76
C PHE A 225 -1.32 19.35 8.30
N ILE A 226 -0.17 20.00 8.05
CA ILE A 226 0.34 20.22 6.69
C ILE A 226 0.66 18.87 6.02
N SER A 227 1.44 18.03 6.69
CA SER A 227 1.87 16.75 6.13
C SER A 227 0.71 15.78 5.92
N SER A 228 -0.22 15.67 6.87
CA SER A 228 -1.43 14.84 6.71
C SER A 228 -2.38 15.38 5.65
N TRP A 229 -2.47 16.70 5.47
CA TRP A 229 -3.23 17.30 4.37
C TRP A 229 -2.62 16.94 3.00
N GLN A 230 -1.29 17.02 2.86
CA GLN A 230 -0.59 16.64 1.64
C GLN A 230 -0.77 15.16 1.31
N ILE A 231 -0.74 14.29 2.32
CA ILE A 231 -1.11 12.87 2.18
C ILE A 231 -2.54 12.75 1.68
N SER A 232 -3.52 13.33 2.39
CA SER A 232 -4.92 13.20 2.01
C SER A 232 -5.20 13.71 0.58
N GLN A 233 -4.54 14.79 0.17
CA GLN A 233 -4.69 15.37 -1.16
C GLN A 233 -4.06 14.52 -2.26
N GLY A 234 -2.86 13.96 -2.05
CA GLY A 234 -2.20 13.13 -3.06
C GLY A 234 -2.69 11.68 -3.08
N TYR A 235 -3.26 11.15 -1.99
CA TYR A 235 -3.81 9.79 -1.93
C TYR A 235 -4.83 9.53 -3.03
N GLN A 236 -5.76 10.48 -3.26
CA GLN A 236 -6.79 10.32 -4.29
C GLN A 236 -6.22 10.28 -5.72
N ASP A 237 -5.07 10.91 -5.96
CA ASP A 237 -4.42 10.93 -7.27
C ASP A 237 -3.51 9.71 -7.46
N ALA A 238 -2.80 9.29 -6.40
CA ALA A 238 -1.77 8.26 -6.45
C ALA A 238 -2.25 6.85 -6.11
N MET A 239 -3.28 6.68 -5.26
CA MET A 239 -3.76 5.36 -4.80
C MET A 239 -5.08 4.92 -5.44
N GLY A 240 -5.66 5.76 -6.31
CA GLY A 240 -6.92 5.48 -6.97
C GLY A 240 -6.88 4.29 -7.94
N LEU A 241 -7.87 3.39 -7.84
CA LEU A 241 -8.04 2.23 -8.73
C LEU A 241 -9.41 2.25 -9.40
N SER A 242 -9.52 1.69 -10.60
CA SER A 242 -10.77 1.65 -11.36
C SER A 242 -11.85 0.85 -10.64
N CYS A 243 -13.05 1.43 -10.58
CA CYS A 243 -14.24 0.73 -10.11
C CYS A 243 -14.97 0.15 -11.31
N PRO A 244 -15.34 -1.15 -11.30
CA PRO A 244 -16.26 -1.69 -12.28
C PRO A 244 -17.55 -0.87 -12.34
N SER A 245 -18.02 -0.55 -13.54
CA SER A 245 -19.18 0.34 -13.76
C SER A 245 -20.43 -0.14 -13.03
N GLY A 246 -20.71 -1.45 -13.04
CA GLY A 246 -21.83 -2.03 -12.31
C GLY A 246 -21.75 -1.89 -10.79
N GLN A 247 -20.56 -1.84 -10.19
CA GLN A 247 -20.40 -1.56 -8.76
C GLN A 247 -20.54 -0.06 -8.45
N LEU A 248 -20.08 0.80 -9.36
CA LEU A 248 -20.23 2.25 -9.26
C LEU A 248 -21.70 2.67 -9.34
N TYR A 249 -22.45 2.20 -10.34
CA TYR A 249 -23.86 2.58 -10.51
C TYR A 249 -24.74 2.15 -9.33
N ARG A 250 -24.46 0.98 -8.73
CA ARG A 250 -25.18 0.55 -7.52
C ARG A 250 -24.82 1.40 -6.30
N GLY A 251 -23.54 1.76 -6.14
CA GLY A 251 -23.10 2.73 -5.15
C GLY A 251 -23.82 4.07 -5.27
N LEU A 252 -23.86 4.63 -6.48
CA LEU A 252 -24.60 5.85 -6.79
C LEU A 252 -26.10 5.68 -6.54
N GLY A 253 -26.68 4.52 -6.81
CA GLY A 253 -28.06 4.20 -6.49
C GLY A 253 -28.33 4.24 -4.98
N VAL A 254 -27.45 3.68 -4.15
CA VAL A 254 -27.53 3.78 -2.69
C VAL A 254 -27.41 5.23 -2.24
N VAL A 255 -26.44 5.99 -2.77
CA VAL A 255 -26.31 7.43 -2.48
C VAL A 255 -27.60 8.18 -2.82
N ALA A 256 -28.16 7.97 -4.00
CA ALA A 256 -29.37 8.64 -4.45
C ALA A 256 -30.57 8.33 -3.54
N LEU A 257 -30.77 7.07 -3.15
CA LEU A 257 -31.86 6.66 -2.27
C LEU A 257 -31.71 7.23 -0.85
N VAL A 258 -30.50 7.20 -0.29
CA VAL A 258 -30.23 7.76 1.05
C VAL A 258 -30.36 9.28 1.04
N VAL A 259 -29.83 9.98 0.02
CA VAL A 259 -29.99 11.43 -0.13
C VAL A 259 -31.45 11.82 -0.34
N ALA A 260 -32.22 11.06 -1.13
CA ALA A 260 -33.66 11.27 -1.27
C ALA A 260 -34.38 11.13 0.08
N PHE A 261 -34.05 10.10 0.87
CA PHE A 261 -34.58 9.95 2.22
C PHE A 261 -34.22 11.16 3.11
N LEU A 262 -32.96 11.57 3.14
CA LEU A 262 -32.50 12.72 3.92
C LEU A 262 -33.21 14.02 3.50
N GLY A 263 -33.36 14.25 2.19
CA GLY A 263 -34.05 15.40 1.63
C GLY A 263 -35.54 15.42 1.98
N VAL A 264 -36.26 14.31 1.77
CA VAL A 264 -37.66 14.18 2.18
C VAL A 264 -37.79 14.40 3.69
N ASN A 265 -36.88 13.84 4.49
CA ASN A 265 -36.90 14.01 5.93
C ASN A 265 -36.69 15.47 6.37
N PHE A 266 -35.73 16.16 5.76
CA PHE A 266 -35.48 17.57 6.00
C PHE A 266 -36.68 18.44 5.62
N LEU A 267 -37.26 18.24 4.43
CA LEU A 267 -38.39 19.03 3.94
C LEU A 267 -39.65 18.85 4.80
N THR A 268 -39.82 17.66 5.38
CA THR A 268 -40.96 17.30 6.23
C THR A 268 -40.73 17.49 7.73
N SER A 269 -39.51 17.89 8.14
CA SER A 269 -39.18 18.12 9.55
C SER A 269 -39.83 19.40 10.06
N ALA A 270 -40.40 19.35 11.27
CA ALA A 270 -40.87 20.54 11.98
C ALA A 270 -39.70 21.44 12.41
N ASP A 271 -38.61 20.84 12.89
CA ASP A 271 -37.37 21.55 13.20
C ASP A 271 -36.34 21.30 12.11
N ARG A 272 -36.34 22.16 11.09
CA ARG A 272 -35.42 22.05 9.95
C ARG A 272 -33.97 22.33 10.33
N VAL A 273 -33.72 23.18 11.32
CA VAL A 273 -32.36 23.53 11.73
C VAL A 273 -31.69 22.33 12.40
N ARG A 274 -32.39 21.71 13.36
CA ARG A 274 -31.89 20.52 14.04
C ARG A 274 -31.76 19.33 13.08
N ASN A 275 -32.76 19.11 12.23
CA ASN A 275 -32.69 18.06 11.23
C ASN A 275 -31.57 18.28 10.21
N GLY A 276 -31.31 19.54 9.83
CA GLY A 276 -30.17 19.93 9.00
C GLY A 276 -28.85 19.54 9.63
N ALA A 277 -28.66 19.81 10.94
CA ALA A 277 -27.46 19.40 11.66
C ALA A 277 -27.27 17.86 11.69
N LEU A 278 -28.34 17.10 11.98
CA LEU A 278 -28.29 15.63 11.96
C LEU A 278 -28.00 15.07 10.56
N THR A 279 -28.59 15.69 9.53
CA THR A 279 -28.37 15.37 8.11
C THR A 279 -26.93 15.65 7.70
N LEU A 280 -26.36 16.79 8.10
CA LEU A 280 -24.95 17.12 7.85
C LEU A 280 -24.01 16.08 8.49
N GLY A 281 -24.31 15.61 9.71
CA GLY A 281 -23.57 14.52 10.35
C GLY A 281 -23.61 13.22 9.53
N ALA A 282 -24.79 12.85 8.99
CA ALA A 282 -24.93 11.68 8.11
C ALA A 282 -24.17 11.85 6.78
N LEU A 283 -24.29 13.01 6.14
CA LEU A 283 -23.60 13.30 4.88
C LEU A 283 -22.08 13.28 5.06
N ALA A 284 -21.55 13.77 6.19
CA ALA A 284 -20.11 13.71 6.47
C ALA A 284 -19.60 12.27 6.59
N LEU A 285 -20.32 11.41 7.34
CA LEU A 285 -20.00 9.98 7.44
C LEU A 285 -20.03 9.30 6.07
N LEU A 286 -21.09 9.54 5.29
CA LEU A 286 -21.26 8.94 3.96
C LEU A 286 -20.20 9.44 2.98
N TYR A 287 -19.89 10.73 2.98
CA TYR A 287 -18.89 11.31 2.08
C TYR A 287 -17.49 10.76 2.34
N LEU A 288 -17.07 10.66 3.61
CA LEU A 288 -15.76 10.11 3.94
C LEU A 288 -15.64 8.64 3.55
N ASN A 289 -16.66 7.83 3.83
CA ASN A 289 -16.64 6.41 3.45
C ASN A 289 -16.81 6.20 1.94
N TRP A 290 -17.55 7.08 1.26
CA TRP A 290 -17.61 7.10 -0.20
C TRP A 290 -16.22 7.35 -0.78
N LYS A 291 -15.53 8.42 -0.35
CA LYS A 291 -14.18 8.71 -0.81
C LYS A 291 -13.20 7.57 -0.48
N HIS A 292 -13.25 7.03 0.74
CA HIS A 292 -12.43 5.88 1.15
C HIS A 292 -12.66 4.65 0.24
N GLY A 293 -13.91 4.27 0.00
CA GLY A 293 -14.25 3.05 -0.73
C GLY A 293 -14.18 3.16 -2.25
N TYR A 294 -14.42 4.35 -2.82
CA TYR A 294 -14.53 4.56 -4.26
C TYR A 294 -13.32 5.25 -4.91
N ILE A 295 -12.39 5.81 -4.14
CA ILE A 295 -11.06 6.16 -4.67
C ILE A 295 -10.32 4.87 -5.05
N ARG A 296 -10.24 3.90 -4.13
CA ARG A 296 -9.54 2.63 -4.33
C ARG A 296 -10.56 1.48 -4.33
N ALA A 297 -11.06 1.11 -5.50
CA ALA A 297 -12.21 0.23 -5.65
C ALA A 297 -11.84 -1.27 -5.81
N ASP A 298 -11.02 -1.80 -4.91
CA ASP A 298 -10.51 -3.18 -4.87
C ASP A 298 -11.07 -4.02 -3.69
N GLY A 299 -12.18 -3.57 -3.09
CA GLY A 299 -12.82 -4.18 -1.91
C GLY A 299 -13.17 -3.15 -0.83
N HIS A 300 -12.50 -1.99 -0.83
CA HIS A 300 -12.75 -0.91 0.13
C HIS A 300 -14.17 -0.32 0.03
N GLN A 301 -14.88 -0.55 -1.07
CA GLN A 301 -16.29 -0.16 -1.26
C GLN A 301 -17.19 -0.69 -0.13
N ILE A 302 -16.85 -1.81 0.51
CA ILE A 302 -17.59 -2.36 1.66
C ILE A 302 -17.70 -1.34 2.79
N GLY A 303 -16.67 -0.53 3.03
CA GLY A 303 -16.70 0.53 4.05
C GLY A 303 -17.82 1.55 3.80
N PHE A 304 -18.03 1.95 2.54
CA PHE A 304 -19.16 2.81 2.15
C PHE A 304 -20.50 2.15 2.43
N PHE A 305 -20.69 0.89 2.03
CA PHE A 305 -21.96 0.21 2.26
C PHE A 305 -22.25 0.00 3.75
N TYR A 306 -21.24 -0.23 4.58
CA TYR A 306 -21.42 -0.34 6.03
C TYR A 306 -21.77 1.01 6.66
N ALA A 307 -21.18 2.11 6.21
CA ALA A 307 -21.58 3.45 6.63
C ALA A 307 -23.02 3.79 6.19
N ALA A 308 -23.41 3.43 4.96
CA ALA A 308 -24.77 3.59 4.48
C ALA A 308 -25.77 2.76 5.29
N LEU A 309 -25.48 1.49 5.53
CA LEU A 309 -26.31 0.60 6.35
C LEU A 309 -26.41 1.12 7.79
N THR A 310 -25.33 1.66 8.36
CA THR A 310 -25.36 2.34 9.67
C THR A 310 -26.38 3.46 9.69
N VAL A 311 -26.37 4.36 8.69
CA VAL A 311 -27.36 5.43 8.56
C VAL A 311 -28.77 4.86 8.43
N ILE A 312 -28.96 3.82 7.62
CA ILE A 312 -30.26 3.19 7.36
C ILE A 312 -30.85 2.56 8.63
N VAL A 313 -30.10 1.72 9.34
CA VAL A 313 -30.62 1.00 10.52
C VAL A 313 -30.76 1.89 11.75
N SER A 314 -30.00 2.99 11.82
CA SER A 314 -30.06 3.94 12.93
C SER A 314 -31.00 5.13 12.68
N ALA A 315 -31.48 5.33 11.44
CA ALA A 315 -32.30 6.47 11.04
C ALA A 315 -33.49 6.76 11.98
N PRO A 316 -34.29 5.77 12.44
CA PRO A 316 -35.42 6.04 13.35
C PRO A 316 -35.01 6.70 14.66
N LEU A 317 -33.78 6.45 15.12
CA LEU A 317 -33.22 7.05 16.32
C LEU A 317 -32.50 8.35 16.00
N VAL A 318 -31.48 8.31 15.15
CA VAL A 318 -30.50 9.40 15.04
C VAL A 318 -30.93 10.52 14.09
N LEU A 319 -31.86 10.26 13.16
CA LEU A 319 -32.32 11.24 12.16
C LEU A 319 -33.75 11.75 12.40
N GLU A 320 -34.38 11.28 13.48
CA GLU A 320 -35.68 11.76 13.98
C GLU A 320 -36.73 11.96 12.88
N PRO A 321 -37.09 10.90 12.14
CA PRO A 321 -37.88 11.06 10.94
C PRO A 321 -39.30 11.54 11.23
N SER A 322 -39.71 12.63 10.58
CA SER A 322 -41.09 13.14 10.67
C SER A 322 -42.11 12.07 10.22
N PRO A 323 -43.29 11.98 10.84
CA PRO A 323 -44.33 11.02 10.46
C PRO A 323 -44.93 11.31 9.08
N VAL A 324 -44.76 12.53 8.57
CA VAL A 324 -45.20 12.93 7.23
C VAL A 324 -44.41 12.14 6.18
N LEU A 325 -45.14 11.55 5.21
CA LEU A 325 -44.60 10.66 4.17
C LEU A 325 -43.81 9.45 4.73
N ARG A 326 -44.20 8.93 5.91
CA ARG A 326 -43.54 7.78 6.57
C ARG A 326 -43.30 6.58 5.64
N TRP A 327 -44.28 6.24 4.80
CA TRP A 327 -44.19 5.09 3.91
C TRP A 327 -43.14 5.30 2.82
N LEU A 328 -43.09 6.49 2.21
CA LEU A 328 -42.04 6.84 1.24
C LEU A 328 -40.65 6.73 1.89
N LYS A 329 -40.47 7.29 3.08
CA LYS A 329 -39.19 7.23 3.81
C LYS A 329 -38.77 5.79 4.09
N HIS A 330 -39.69 4.95 4.57
CA HIS A 330 -39.41 3.53 4.81
C HIS A 330 -39.08 2.77 3.53
N THR A 331 -39.80 3.02 2.43
CA THR A 331 -39.53 2.40 1.13
C THR A 331 -38.15 2.80 0.61
N LEU A 332 -37.78 4.08 0.71
CA LEU A 332 -36.46 4.57 0.31
C LEU A 332 -35.34 3.88 1.11
N LEU A 333 -35.49 3.80 2.44
CA LEU A 333 -34.52 3.13 3.30
C LEU A 333 -34.45 1.63 3.05
N ALA A 334 -35.58 0.96 2.85
CA ALA A 334 -35.63 -0.47 2.55
C ALA A 334 -34.98 -0.79 1.20
N ALA A 335 -35.28 0.01 0.16
CA ALA A 335 -34.65 -0.12 -1.15
C ALA A 335 -33.14 0.14 -1.08
N ALA A 336 -32.71 1.17 -0.34
CA ALA A 336 -31.29 1.46 -0.14
C ALA A 336 -30.58 0.33 0.61
N GLY A 337 -31.22 -0.22 1.65
CA GLY A 337 -30.67 -1.33 2.45
C GLY A 337 -30.53 -2.61 1.63
N LEU A 338 -31.55 -2.98 0.86
CA LEU A 338 -31.50 -4.14 -0.03
C LEU A 338 -30.40 -3.98 -1.09
N LEU A 339 -30.34 -2.80 -1.73
CA LEU A 339 -29.32 -2.51 -2.75
C LEU A 339 -27.91 -2.53 -2.14
N ALA A 340 -27.72 -2.00 -0.93
CA ALA A 340 -26.44 -2.01 -0.23
C ALA A 340 -26.00 -3.45 0.12
N ILE A 341 -26.90 -4.29 0.63
CA ILE A 341 -26.61 -5.70 0.94
C ILE A 341 -26.24 -6.48 -0.33
N VAL A 342 -27.02 -6.35 -1.39
CA VAL A 342 -26.71 -6.99 -2.69
C VAL A 342 -25.36 -6.50 -3.22
N SER A 343 -25.07 -5.20 -3.07
CA SER A 343 -23.79 -4.63 -3.50
C SER A 343 -22.60 -5.13 -2.68
N CYS A 344 -22.78 -5.38 -1.38
CA CYS A 344 -21.76 -6.00 -0.54
C CYS A 344 -21.34 -7.39 -1.08
N ASP A 345 -22.30 -8.25 -1.44
CA ASP A 345 -21.98 -9.58 -2.01
C ASP A 345 -21.35 -9.48 -3.40
N LEU A 346 -21.63 -8.42 -4.16
CA LEU A 346 -21.02 -8.20 -5.47
C LEU A 346 -19.59 -7.66 -5.40
N VAL A 347 -19.28 -6.89 -4.36
CA VAL A 347 -17.91 -6.41 -4.11
C VAL A 347 -17.06 -7.56 -3.56
N LEU A 348 -17.58 -8.31 -2.59
CA LEU A 348 -16.94 -9.50 -2.01
C LEU A 348 -17.89 -10.71 -2.11
N PRO A 349 -17.81 -11.51 -3.19
CA PRO A 349 -18.65 -12.70 -3.38
C PRO A 349 -18.64 -13.64 -2.19
N GLY A 350 -19.84 -13.91 -1.65
CA GLY A 350 -20.01 -14.78 -0.49
C GLY A 350 -20.00 -14.05 0.85
N LEU A 351 -19.73 -12.75 0.89
CA LEU A 351 -19.74 -11.95 2.13
C LEU A 351 -21.11 -12.02 2.83
N VAL A 352 -22.21 -11.87 2.08
CA VAL A 352 -23.56 -11.86 2.68
C VAL A 352 -24.00 -13.28 3.05
N ARG A 353 -23.76 -14.23 2.14
CA ARG A 353 -24.10 -15.65 2.37
C ARG A 353 -23.31 -16.26 3.53
N GLY A 354 -22.06 -15.87 3.69
CA GLY A 354 -21.16 -16.33 4.75
C GLY A 354 -21.22 -15.53 6.05
N ALA A 355 -22.02 -14.45 6.14
CA ALA A 355 -21.97 -13.51 7.26
C ALA A 355 -22.20 -14.18 8.63
N LEU A 356 -23.21 -15.07 8.72
CA LEU A 356 -23.50 -15.79 9.95
C LEU A 356 -22.37 -16.77 10.32
N GLY A 357 -21.84 -17.50 9.33
CA GLY A 357 -20.70 -18.39 9.53
C GLY A 357 -19.44 -17.64 9.96
N GLY A 358 -19.19 -16.46 9.38
CA GLY A 358 -18.10 -15.56 9.75
C GLY A 358 -18.22 -15.03 11.17
N ALA A 359 -19.41 -14.57 11.57
CA ALA A 359 -19.68 -14.14 12.94
C ALA A 359 -19.50 -15.29 13.94
N GLN A 360 -20.02 -16.49 13.62
CA GLN A 360 -19.80 -17.68 14.44
C GLN A 360 -18.32 -18.05 14.55
N ASN A 361 -17.57 -17.98 13.45
CA ASN A 361 -16.14 -18.25 13.42
C ASN A 361 -15.36 -17.25 14.29
N ASN A 362 -15.70 -15.96 14.24
CA ASN A 362 -15.10 -14.94 15.08
C ASN A 362 -15.38 -15.21 16.56
N VAL A 363 -16.64 -15.49 16.92
CA VAL A 363 -17.01 -15.85 18.30
C VAL A 363 -16.22 -17.07 18.79
N ASN A 364 -16.17 -18.15 18.00
CA ASN A 364 -15.45 -19.37 18.35
C ASN A 364 -13.95 -19.12 18.50
N THR A 365 -13.34 -18.40 17.56
CA THR A 365 -11.90 -18.11 17.56
C THR A 365 -11.53 -17.25 18.77
N HIS A 366 -12.31 -16.21 19.06
CA HIS A 366 -12.02 -15.29 20.16
C HIS A 366 -12.37 -15.89 21.52
N ALA A 367 -13.43 -16.70 21.63
CA ALA A 367 -13.70 -17.48 22.83
C ALA A 367 -12.57 -18.48 23.10
N GLY A 368 -12.11 -19.20 22.08
CA GLY A 368 -10.95 -20.09 22.18
C GLY A 368 -9.68 -19.36 22.64
N PHE A 369 -9.45 -18.15 22.14
CA PHE A 369 -8.36 -17.29 22.62
C PHE A 369 -8.47 -16.96 24.12
N PHE A 370 -9.63 -16.50 24.60
CA PHE A 370 -9.81 -16.19 26.02
C PHE A 370 -9.79 -17.43 26.94
N LEU A 371 -10.12 -18.60 26.39
CA LEU A 371 -10.01 -19.89 27.07
C LEU A 371 -8.59 -20.49 27.01
N GLY A 372 -7.65 -19.83 26.32
CA GLY A 372 -6.26 -20.30 26.20
C GLY A 372 -6.08 -21.48 25.23
N VAL A 373 -7.04 -21.74 24.36
CA VAL A 373 -7.05 -22.89 23.43
C VAL A 373 -6.22 -22.61 22.16
N ASN A 374 -6.18 -21.36 21.69
CA ASN A 374 -5.56 -20.98 20.41
C ASN A 374 -5.17 -19.49 20.40
N HIS A 375 -4.28 -19.10 19.48
CA HIS A 375 -3.79 -17.71 19.34
C HIS A 375 -3.13 -17.13 20.59
N GLY A 376 -2.54 -17.98 21.44
CA GLY A 376 -1.72 -17.54 22.57
C GLY A 376 -0.47 -16.78 22.12
N ARG A 377 0.13 -16.01 23.04
CA ARG A 377 1.34 -15.21 22.79
C ARG A 377 2.48 -16.03 22.14
N GLU A 378 2.63 -17.29 22.54
CA GLU A 378 3.65 -18.20 22.00
C GLU A 378 3.49 -18.47 20.51
N VAL A 379 2.25 -18.53 19.99
CA VAL A 379 2.00 -18.71 18.54
C VAL A 379 2.52 -17.50 17.77
N TYR A 380 2.26 -16.28 18.28
CA TYR A 380 2.75 -15.05 17.67
C TYR A 380 4.25 -14.89 17.81
N ALA A 381 4.83 -15.29 18.94
CA ALA A 381 6.27 -15.31 19.15
C ALA A 381 6.96 -16.30 18.19
N GLY A 382 6.40 -17.51 18.01
CA GLY A 382 6.92 -18.49 17.06
C GLY A 382 6.81 -18.04 15.61
N LYS A 383 5.71 -17.37 15.23
CA LYS A 383 5.58 -16.74 13.90
C LYS A 383 6.58 -15.61 13.71
N TRP A 384 6.78 -14.76 14.72
CA TRP A 384 7.80 -13.72 14.72
C TRP A 384 9.21 -14.30 14.53
N GLU A 385 9.56 -15.35 15.27
CA GLU A 385 10.85 -16.03 15.13
C GLU A 385 11.02 -16.68 13.76
N ALA A 386 9.97 -17.29 13.20
CA ALA A 386 9.99 -17.84 11.86
C ALA A 386 10.30 -16.77 10.80
N GLU A 387 9.63 -15.61 10.87
CA GLU A 387 9.92 -14.49 9.96
C GLU A 387 11.34 -13.96 10.15
N ARG A 388 11.82 -13.84 11.40
CA ARG A 388 13.23 -13.45 11.67
C ARG A 388 14.24 -14.40 11.05
N ASN A 389 13.96 -15.70 11.08
CA ASN A 389 14.84 -16.71 10.48
C ASN A 389 14.77 -16.69 8.95
N ASN A 390 13.57 -16.52 8.38
CA ASN A 390 13.37 -16.46 6.93
C ASN A 390 14.06 -15.26 6.29
N TYR A 391 14.08 -14.12 6.99
CA TYR A 391 14.60 -12.84 6.50
C TYR A 391 15.88 -12.39 7.21
N ASP A 392 16.71 -13.34 7.64
CA ASP A 392 17.97 -13.04 8.33
C ASP A 392 19.02 -12.45 7.39
N LEU A 393 19.35 -11.17 7.57
CA LEU A 393 20.38 -10.46 6.82
C LEU A 393 21.70 -10.47 7.58
N ARG A 394 22.33 -11.65 7.64
CA ARG A 394 23.54 -11.87 8.43
C ARG A 394 24.69 -10.95 8.01
N LYS A 395 24.94 -10.83 6.71
CA LYS A 395 26.05 -10.02 6.20
C LYS A 395 25.80 -8.53 6.45
N VAL A 396 24.57 -8.05 6.28
CA VAL A 396 24.17 -6.68 6.65
C VAL A 396 24.35 -6.43 8.15
N LYS A 397 23.90 -7.34 9.03
CA LYS A 397 24.09 -7.20 10.49
C LYS A 397 25.56 -7.08 10.88
N GLU A 398 26.42 -7.94 10.31
CA GLU A 398 27.87 -7.92 10.57
C GLU A 398 28.53 -6.63 10.07
N THR A 399 28.05 -6.07 8.95
CA THR A 399 28.59 -4.83 8.36
C THR A 399 28.11 -3.57 9.08
N VAL A 400 26.81 -3.47 9.36
CA VAL A 400 26.16 -2.26 9.91
C VAL A 400 26.33 -2.17 11.43
N GLY A 401 26.34 -3.31 12.13
CA GLY A 401 26.40 -3.35 13.59
C GLY A 401 25.28 -2.51 14.23
N ARG A 402 25.64 -1.41 14.90
CA ARG A 402 24.71 -0.48 15.58
C ARG A 402 24.56 0.87 14.88
N ALA A 403 25.19 1.04 13.71
CA ALA A 403 25.09 2.27 12.93
C ALA A 403 23.64 2.56 12.51
N SER A 404 23.33 3.84 12.25
CA SER A 404 21.98 4.24 11.83
C SER A 404 21.67 3.74 10.43
N LEU A 405 20.47 3.17 10.26
CA LEU A 405 20.03 2.58 9.00
C LEU A 405 18.61 3.01 8.64
N ASP A 406 18.36 3.45 7.41
CA ASP A 406 17.01 3.58 6.84
C ASP A 406 16.68 2.40 5.91
N VAL A 407 15.40 2.12 5.71
CA VAL A 407 14.88 1.14 4.74
C VAL A 407 14.15 1.90 3.63
N LEU A 408 14.76 1.94 2.45
CA LEU A 408 14.20 2.56 1.25
C LEU A 408 13.41 1.52 0.45
N GLY A 409 12.14 1.84 0.16
CA GLY A 409 11.13 0.91 -0.35
C GLY A 409 9.87 0.90 0.53
N PHE A 410 9.17 -0.23 0.59
CA PHE A 410 7.95 -0.40 1.39
C PHE A 410 7.96 -1.57 2.39
N GLU A 411 9.07 -2.33 2.45
CA GLU A 411 9.24 -3.49 3.33
C GLU A 411 10.00 -3.15 4.64
N GLN A 412 9.56 -2.16 5.39
CA GLN A 412 10.24 -1.70 6.62
C GLN A 412 10.31 -2.78 7.72
N ALA A 413 9.47 -3.82 7.64
CA ALA A 413 9.53 -4.98 8.51
C ALA A 413 10.93 -5.61 8.60
N ILE A 414 11.72 -5.54 7.53
CA ILE A 414 13.07 -6.11 7.46
C ILE A 414 13.99 -5.57 8.56
N ALA A 415 13.86 -4.29 8.90
CA ALA A 415 14.65 -3.66 9.95
C ALA A 415 14.24 -4.13 11.35
N LEU A 416 12.96 -4.46 11.53
CA LEU A 416 12.44 -4.96 12.79
C LEU A 416 12.85 -6.42 13.01
N PHE A 417 12.75 -7.26 11.98
CA PHE A 417 13.16 -8.67 12.05
C PHE A 417 14.66 -8.85 12.32
N ASN A 418 15.48 -7.96 11.77
CA ASN A 418 16.94 -7.99 11.96
C ASN A 418 17.43 -7.17 13.16
N GLY A 419 16.54 -6.42 13.84
CA GLY A 419 16.91 -5.62 15.01
C GLY A 419 17.85 -4.46 14.72
N PHE A 420 17.77 -3.87 13.51
CA PHE A 420 18.61 -2.74 13.14
C PHE A 420 18.29 -1.46 13.93
N ASN A 421 19.26 -0.56 14.06
CA ASN A 421 19.06 0.80 14.54
C ASN A 421 18.35 1.64 13.45
N TYR A 422 17.05 1.39 13.33
CA TYR A 422 16.22 1.95 12.27
C TYR A 422 15.99 3.46 12.48
N GLN A 423 16.45 4.29 11.55
CA GLN A 423 16.30 5.75 11.51
C GLN A 423 15.57 6.16 10.23
N PRO A 424 14.22 6.03 10.20
CA PRO A 424 13.42 6.30 9.02
C PRO A 424 13.50 7.75 8.54
N ARG A 425 13.40 7.93 7.23
CA ARG A 425 13.00 9.23 6.66
C ARG A 425 11.53 9.57 7.02
N PRO A 426 11.13 10.86 7.02
CA PRO A 426 9.80 11.28 7.47
C PRO A 426 8.64 10.50 6.80
N VAL A 427 8.64 10.42 5.47
CA VAL A 427 7.71 9.58 4.70
C VAL A 427 8.38 8.24 4.46
N PHE A 428 8.34 7.37 5.47
CA PHE A 428 9.09 6.11 5.49
C PHE A 428 8.64 5.08 4.44
N GLN A 429 7.37 5.16 4.00
CA GLN A 429 6.82 4.36 2.91
C GLN A 429 7.04 5.06 1.57
N GLY A 430 7.98 4.59 0.74
CA GLY A 430 8.39 5.30 -0.50
C GLY A 430 7.23 5.59 -1.45
N TYR A 431 6.30 4.65 -1.59
CA TYR A 431 5.11 4.80 -2.43
C TYR A 431 4.16 5.93 -2.00
N SER A 432 4.25 6.39 -0.74
CA SER A 432 3.42 7.44 -0.14
C SER A 432 4.00 8.85 -0.30
N ALA A 433 5.22 9.00 -0.84
CA ALA A 433 5.86 10.30 -1.10
C ALA A 433 5.33 10.98 -2.38
N TYR A 434 4.02 10.89 -2.63
CA TYR A 434 3.44 11.19 -3.94
C TYR A 434 3.15 12.67 -4.23
N THR A 435 3.47 13.61 -3.33
CA THR A 435 3.37 15.06 -3.63
C THR A 435 4.75 15.70 -3.60
N PRO A 436 4.97 16.83 -4.29
CA PRO A 436 6.26 17.52 -4.26
C PRO A 436 6.70 17.88 -2.84
N TYR A 437 5.76 18.27 -1.97
CA TYR A 437 6.05 18.55 -0.56
C TYR A 437 6.55 17.29 0.18
N LEU A 438 5.87 16.15 0.00
CA LEU A 438 6.21 14.90 0.69
C LEU A 438 7.55 14.33 0.21
N SER A 439 7.82 14.36 -1.10
CA SER A 439 9.13 13.95 -1.63
C SER A 439 10.25 14.88 -1.15
N ARG A 440 9.98 16.20 -1.09
CA ARG A 440 10.96 17.17 -0.57
C ARG A 440 11.28 16.98 0.91
N LEU A 441 10.32 16.57 1.75
CA LEU A 441 10.62 16.24 3.17
C LEU A 441 11.67 15.13 3.28
N ASN A 442 11.57 14.11 2.44
CA ASN A 442 12.54 13.02 2.42
C ASN A 442 13.86 13.46 1.78
N HIS A 443 13.82 14.25 0.71
CA HIS A 443 15.00 14.89 0.12
C HIS A 443 15.80 15.66 1.19
N ASP A 444 15.14 16.55 1.93
CA ASP A 444 15.80 17.42 2.91
C ASP A 444 16.37 16.62 4.10
N TYR A 445 15.72 15.51 4.48
CA TYR A 445 16.28 14.57 5.44
C TYR A 445 17.58 13.94 4.91
N TYR A 446 17.56 13.43 3.67
CA TYR A 446 18.71 12.85 2.98
C TYR A 446 19.77 13.88 2.56
N ALA A 447 19.46 15.18 2.56
CA ALA A 447 20.39 16.28 2.32
C ALA A 447 21.05 16.77 3.63
N SER A 448 20.39 16.60 4.77
CA SER A 448 20.91 17.04 6.08
C SER A 448 21.94 16.07 6.70
N ASP A 449 22.63 16.50 7.76
CA ASP A 449 23.54 15.64 8.55
C ASP A 449 22.82 14.51 9.33
N ARG A 450 21.49 14.59 9.44
CA ARG A 450 20.65 13.55 10.05
C ARG A 450 20.45 12.32 9.17
N ALA A 451 20.84 12.37 7.90
CA ALA A 451 20.76 11.22 7.00
C ALA A 451 21.49 10.01 7.61
N PRO A 452 20.93 8.79 7.51
CA PRO A 452 21.49 7.60 8.15
C PRO A 452 22.88 7.26 7.60
N GLU A 453 23.66 6.50 8.36
CA GLU A 453 24.97 6.04 7.88
C GLU A 453 24.80 4.97 6.79
N PHE A 454 23.79 4.11 6.93
CA PHE A 454 23.46 3.07 5.97
C PHE A 454 22.04 3.21 5.42
N VAL A 455 21.84 2.75 4.19
CA VAL A 455 20.52 2.60 3.58
C VAL A 455 20.40 1.19 3.06
N LEU A 456 19.40 0.47 3.55
CA LEU A 456 18.98 -0.81 2.99
C LEU A 456 17.89 -0.52 1.96
N PHE A 457 18.17 -0.79 0.69
CA PHE A 457 17.33 -0.37 -0.42
C PHE A 457 16.85 -1.56 -1.24
N LYS A 458 15.54 -1.60 -1.46
CA LYS A 458 14.88 -2.44 -2.46
C LYS A 458 14.02 -1.51 -3.33
N LEU A 459 14.21 -1.56 -4.64
CA LEU A 459 13.37 -0.79 -5.57
C LEU A 459 12.00 -1.44 -5.67
N GLN A 460 10.96 -0.75 -5.23
CA GLN A 460 9.60 -1.26 -5.18
C GLN A 460 8.61 -0.18 -5.60
N THR A 461 7.56 -0.59 -6.31
CA THR A 461 6.52 0.31 -6.82
C THR A 461 5.14 -0.33 -6.69
N LEU A 462 4.09 0.49 -6.73
CA LEU A 462 2.69 0.06 -6.66
C LEU A 462 1.86 0.58 -7.83
N ASP A 463 0.75 -0.11 -8.08
CA ASP A 463 -0.34 0.31 -8.97
C ASP A 463 0.11 0.70 -10.40
N GLY A 464 1.13 -0.01 -10.92
CA GLY A 464 1.62 0.16 -12.30
C GLY A 464 2.33 1.48 -12.56
N ARG A 465 2.90 2.13 -11.54
CA ARG A 465 3.76 3.32 -11.69
C ARG A 465 5.17 2.91 -12.11
N LEU A 466 5.85 3.80 -12.83
CA LEU A 466 7.28 3.64 -13.11
C LEU A 466 8.05 3.63 -11.79
N ALA A 467 9.01 2.72 -11.62
CA ALA A 467 9.67 2.51 -10.33
C ALA A 467 10.33 3.79 -9.75
N MET A 468 10.82 4.67 -10.64
CA MET A 468 11.44 5.94 -10.27
C MET A 468 10.45 7.01 -9.76
N MET A 469 9.14 6.73 -9.75
CA MET A 469 8.10 7.63 -9.23
C MET A 469 7.88 7.52 -7.72
N ASP A 470 8.37 6.46 -7.08
CA ASP A 470 8.15 6.20 -5.66
C ASP A 470 9.35 6.70 -4.83
N ASP A 471 9.19 7.93 -4.33
CA ASP A 471 10.21 8.73 -3.63
C ASP A 471 11.34 9.25 -4.57
N PRO A 472 10.96 9.96 -5.66
CA PRO A 472 11.85 10.26 -6.78
C PRO A 472 13.07 11.11 -6.37
N ASP A 473 12.91 12.06 -5.45
CA ASP A 473 14.02 12.88 -4.98
C ASP A 473 15.05 12.10 -4.14
N VAL A 474 14.61 11.13 -3.34
CA VAL A 474 15.55 10.27 -2.59
C VAL A 474 16.29 9.36 -3.54
N LEU A 475 15.61 8.79 -4.53
CA LEU A 475 16.24 7.89 -5.50
C LEU A 475 17.37 8.55 -6.28
N ARG A 476 17.25 9.83 -6.65
CA ARG A 476 18.36 10.58 -7.28
C ARG A 476 19.46 10.98 -6.31
N LEU A 477 19.13 11.29 -5.05
CA LEU A 477 20.13 11.66 -4.04
C LEU A 477 20.93 10.45 -3.54
N LEU A 478 20.32 9.26 -3.50
CA LEU A 478 20.95 8.03 -3.01
C LEU A 478 22.27 7.77 -3.73
N VAL A 479 22.25 7.82 -5.07
CA VAL A 479 23.43 7.56 -5.91
C VAL A 479 24.50 8.66 -5.81
N GLN A 480 24.17 9.83 -5.26
CA GLN A 480 25.13 10.92 -5.07
C GLN A 480 25.76 10.88 -3.68
N ARG A 481 24.94 10.66 -2.65
CA ARG A 481 25.35 10.72 -1.25
C ARG A 481 25.86 9.38 -0.69
N TYR A 482 25.47 8.27 -1.29
CA TYR A 482 25.84 6.93 -0.81
C TYR A 482 26.62 6.17 -1.89
N THR A 483 27.39 5.19 -1.44
CA THR A 483 28.04 4.20 -2.30
C THR A 483 27.45 2.82 -2.00
N TYR A 484 27.25 2.02 -3.03
CA TYR A 484 26.83 0.64 -2.87
C TYR A 484 27.94 -0.21 -2.24
N LEU A 485 27.57 -1.18 -1.40
CA LEU A 485 28.49 -2.16 -0.80
C LEU A 485 28.26 -3.58 -1.34
N PHE A 486 27.07 -4.14 -1.11
CA PHE A 486 26.70 -5.49 -1.56
C PHE A 486 25.18 -5.69 -1.53
N SER A 487 24.71 -6.79 -2.12
CA SER A 487 23.32 -7.26 -2.03
C SER A 487 23.20 -8.48 -1.11
N GLU A 488 22.08 -8.59 -0.40
CA GLU A 488 21.70 -9.75 0.42
C GLU A 488 20.17 -9.91 0.40
N GLN A 489 19.68 -11.11 0.07
CA GLN A 489 18.24 -11.44 -0.02
C GLN A 489 17.37 -10.41 -0.77
N GLY A 490 17.85 -9.91 -1.91
CA GLY A 490 17.12 -8.95 -2.75
C GLY A 490 17.15 -7.50 -2.24
N PHE A 491 17.83 -7.22 -1.13
CA PHE A 491 18.14 -5.86 -0.70
C PHE A 491 19.56 -5.48 -1.10
N THR A 492 19.77 -4.20 -1.37
CA THR A 492 21.10 -3.61 -1.56
C THR A 492 21.47 -2.76 -0.35
N LEU A 493 22.69 -2.92 0.15
CA LEU A 493 23.22 -2.12 1.24
C LEU A 493 24.08 -0.99 0.68
N TRP A 494 23.82 0.22 1.15
CA TRP A 494 24.52 1.44 0.76
C TRP A 494 25.09 2.13 2.00
N GLN A 495 26.30 2.69 1.87
CA GLN A 495 26.97 3.44 2.93
C GLN A 495 27.14 4.90 2.53
N ARG A 496 26.89 5.80 3.47
CA ARG A 496 27.05 7.24 3.27
C ARG A 496 28.50 7.57 2.97
N LYS A 497 28.75 8.33 1.89
CA LYS A 497 30.10 8.80 1.55
C LYS A 497 30.62 9.73 2.67
N PRO A 498 31.92 9.72 2.97
CA PRO A 498 32.50 10.63 3.96
C PRO A 498 32.53 12.08 3.45
N GLY A 499 32.53 13.04 4.38
CA GLY A 499 32.63 14.47 4.08
C GLY A 499 31.29 15.21 4.05
N ALA A 500 31.37 16.53 3.85
CA ALA A 500 30.19 17.38 3.69
C ALA A 500 29.48 17.07 2.36
N PHE A 501 28.15 17.08 2.37
CA PHE A 501 27.34 16.83 1.18
C PHE A 501 26.59 18.10 0.79
N ASP A 502 26.90 18.64 -0.39
CA ASP A 502 26.16 19.75 -0.99
C ASP A 502 25.11 19.22 -1.96
N ALA A 503 23.86 19.11 -1.49
CA ALA A 503 22.75 18.67 -2.31
C ALA A 503 22.45 19.62 -3.49
N ALA A 504 22.76 20.92 -3.36
CA ALA A 504 22.47 21.92 -4.39
C ALA A 504 23.30 21.69 -5.66
N ALA A 505 24.51 21.14 -5.51
CA ALA A 505 25.37 20.75 -6.63
C ALA A 505 24.75 19.66 -7.51
N PHE A 506 23.79 18.89 -6.97
CA PHE A 506 23.15 17.76 -7.63
C PHE A 506 21.67 18.00 -8.00
N GLU A 507 21.20 19.25 -7.91
CA GLU A 507 19.86 19.60 -8.37
C GLU A 507 19.74 19.46 -9.91
N PRO A 508 18.59 19.02 -10.45
CA PRO A 508 18.40 18.89 -11.89
C PRO A 508 18.59 20.23 -12.61
N LYS A 509 19.31 20.22 -13.73
CA LYS A 509 19.56 21.42 -14.54
C LYS A 509 18.67 21.43 -15.77
N LEU A 510 17.80 22.43 -15.91
CA LEU A 510 16.86 22.53 -17.02
C LEU A 510 17.59 22.50 -18.37
N LEU A 511 17.18 21.58 -19.25
CA LEU A 511 17.64 21.47 -20.64
C LEU A 511 16.62 22.09 -21.59
N ARG A 512 15.35 21.68 -21.44
CA ARG A 512 14.28 22.04 -22.36
C ARG A 512 12.94 22.12 -21.63
N THR A 513 12.14 23.10 -22.00
CA THR A 513 10.69 23.09 -21.74
C THR A 513 9.97 22.87 -23.06
N ALA A 514 9.05 21.91 -23.09
CA ALA A 514 8.23 21.60 -24.24
C ALA A 514 6.75 21.65 -23.86
N THR A 515 5.91 22.01 -24.82
CA THR A 515 4.46 21.92 -24.71
C THR A 515 3.97 20.87 -25.68
N THR A 516 3.16 19.93 -25.20
CA THR A 516 2.52 18.88 -26.01
C THR A 516 1.03 18.82 -25.68
N THR A 517 0.28 17.97 -26.37
CA THR A 517 -1.13 17.72 -26.09
C THR A 517 -1.36 16.29 -25.60
N ILE A 518 -2.47 16.08 -24.88
CA ILE A 518 -2.88 14.74 -24.45
C ILE A 518 -3.05 13.83 -25.69
N GLY A 519 -2.31 12.71 -25.69
CA GLY A 519 -2.29 11.72 -26.77
C GLY A 519 -1.27 11.98 -27.88
N ALA A 520 -0.55 13.11 -27.86
CA ALA A 520 0.54 13.37 -28.80
C ALA A 520 1.89 12.85 -28.29
N ASP A 521 2.72 12.35 -29.21
CA ASP A 521 4.10 11.98 -28.90
C ASP A 521 4.97 13.23 -28.73
N LEU A 522 5.80 13.22 -27.70
CA LEU A 522 6.91 14.14 -27.52
C LEU A 522 8.22 13.37 -27.73
N ASP A 523 9.01 13.81 -28.70
CA ASP A 523 10.35 13.28 -28.95
C ASP A 523 11.33 13.80 -27.89
N VAL A 524 12.08 12.87 -27.31
CA VAL A 524 13.12 13.10 -26.30
C VAL A 524 14.45 12.43 -26.68
N SER A 525 14.56 11.89 -27.90
CA SER A 525 15.77 11.24 -28.42
C SER A 525 16.93 12.20 -28.65
N ASP A 526 16.65 13.50 -28.74
CA ASP A 526 17.63 14.57 -28.91
C ASP A 526 18.46 14.87 -27.65
N LEU A 527 18.02 14.38 -26.48
CA LEU A 527 18.72 14.60 -25.23
C LEU A 527 19.99 13.74 -25.16
N ALA A 528 21.07 14.35 -24.66
CA ALA A 528 22.42 13.80 -24.71
C ALA A 528 22.50 12.36 -24.18
N ALA A 529 23.16 11.49 -24.96
CA ALA A 529 23.22 10.08 -24.63
C ALA A 529 24.00 9.81 -23.32
N ASP A 530 24.89 10.66 -22.89
CA ASP A 530 25.71 10.41 -21.70
C ASP A 530 25.05 10.84 -20.37
N GLN A 531 23.85 11.45 -20.39
CA GLN A 531 23.24 12.07 -19.20
C GLN A 531 21.89 11.48 -18.84
N GLY A 532 21.64 11.32 -17.52
CA GLY A 532 20.31 10.98 -17.01
C GLY A 532 19.34 12.15 -17.22
N VAL A 533 18.07 11.86 -17.47
CA VAL A 533 17.02 12.85 -17.71
C VAL A 533 15.99 12.80 -16.60
N TRP A 534 15.82 13.92 -15.92
CA TRP A 534 14.70 14.20 -15.03
C TRP A 534 13.57 14.84 -15.83
N VAL A 535 12.34 14.36 -15.64
CA VAL A 535 11.16 14.93 -16.29
C VAL A 535 10.18 15.44 -15.25
N GLU A 536 9.67 16.65 -15.46
CA GLU A 536 8.44 17.15 -14.83
C GLU A 536 7.33 17.20 -15.88
N ILE A 537 6.16 16.66 -15.56
CA ILE A 537 4.99 16.62 -16.43
C ILE A 537 3.82 17.30 -15.70
N ASP A 538 3.50 18.54 -16.07
CA ASP A 538 2.34 19.30 -15.55
C ASP A 538 1.17 19.20 -16.54
N TYR A 539 0.30 18.21 -16.32
CA TYR A 539 -1.02 18.15 -16.93
C TYR A 539 -2.07 18.67 -15.93
N ARG A 540 -3.17 19.26 -16.40
CA ARG A 540 -4.15 19.93 -15.52
C ARG A 540 -5.56 19.43 -15.70
N PHE A 541 -6.27 19.28 -14.58
CA PHE A 541 -7.73 19.08 -14.59
C PHE A 541 -8.45 20.41 -14.85
N ASN A 542 -9.42 20.39 -15.77
CA ASN A 542 -10.35 21.50 -15.96
C ASN A 542 -11.43 21.50 -14.85
N LEU A 543 -12.44 22.36 -14.95
CA LEU A 543 -13.49 22.46 -13.91
C LEU A 543 -14.25 21.13 -13.72
N LEU A 544 -14.56 20.42 -14.81
CA LEU A 544 -15.23 19.12 -14.77
C LEU A 544 -14.36 18.08 -14.07
N GLY A 545 -13.07 18.02 -14.41
CA GLY A 545 -12.12 17.13 -13.74
C GLY A 545 -11.96 17.43 -12.25
N LYS A 546 -11.94 18.71 -11.85
CA LYS A 546 -11.90 19.11 -10.43
C LYS A 546 -13.17 18.70 -9.68
N LEU A 547 -14.35 18.89 -10.29
CA LEU A 547 -15.62 18.47 -9.71
C LEU A 547 -15.70 16.95 -9.56
N ARG A 548 -15.28 16.21 -10.59
CA ARG A 548 -15.20 14.75 -10.56
C ARG A 548 -14.22 14.26 -9.48
N ARG A 549 -13.05 14.89 -9.34
CA ARG A 549 -12.07 14.60 -8.27
C ARG A 549 -12.68 14.83 -6.89
N PHE A 550 -13.43 15.91 -6.68
CA PHE A 550 -14.10 16.21 -5.42
C PHE A 550 -15.20 15.20 -5.07
N LEU A 551 -16.08 14.88 -6.03
CA LEU A 551 -17.24 14.02 -5.82
C LEU A 551 -16.92 12.53 -5.84
N PHE A 552 -15.91 12.10 -6.60
CA PHE A 552 -15.58 10.69 -6.81
C PHE A 552 -14.06 10.50 -6.78
N ARG A 553 -13.40 10.49 -7.94
CA ARG A 553 -11.96 10.31 -8.11
C ARG A 553 -11.47 10.99 -9.40
N PRO A 554 -10.21 11.41 -9.48
CA PRO A 554 -9.67 12.00 -10.70
C PRO A 554 -9.65 10.98 -11.86
N PRO A 555 -9.64 11.43 -13.12
CA PRO A 555 -9.39 10.53 -14.25
C PRO A 555 -7.98 9.91 -14.15
N LEU A 556 -7.85 8.67 -14.62
CA LEU A 556 -6.56 7.99 -14.62
C LEU A 556 -5.76 8.39 -15.85
N VAL A 557 -4.58 8.97 -15.62
CA VAL A 557 -3.64 9.37 -16.67
C VAL A 557 -2.45 8.43 -16.65
N ASN A 558 -1.99 8.04 -17.83
CA ASN A 558 -0.84 7.17 -18.06
C ASN A 558 0.24 7.92 -18.83
N LEU A 559 1.48 7.51 -18.60
CA LEU A 559 2.66 7.84 -19.36
C LEU A 559 3.06 6.62 -20.17
N ARG A 560 3.00 6.73 -21.49
CA ARG A 560 3.60 5.77 -22.41
C ARG A 560 5.02 6.23 -22.71
N ILE A 561 5.97 5.30 -22.60
CA ILE A 561 7.39 5.51 -22.92
C ILE A 561 7.74 4.53 -24.03
N THR A 562 8.23 5.04 -25.15
CA THR A 562 8.87 4.24 -26.20
C THR A 562 10.37 4.44 -26.07
N ASP A 563 11.12 3.36 -25.89
CA ASP A 563 12.57 3.42 -25.74
C ASP A 563 13.31 3.51 -27.09
N ASP A 564 14.63 3.67 -27.02
CA ASP A 564 15.55 3.73 -28.16
C ASP A 564 15.65 2.42 -28.97
N ARG A 565 15.06 1.33 -28.47
CA ARG A 565 14.92 0.05 -29.15
C ARG A 565 13.52 -0.16 -29.72
N GLY A 566 12.61 0.81 -29.55
CA GLY A 566 11.22 0.74 -29.97
C GLY A 566 10.31 -0.05 -29.03
N VAL A 567 10.78 -0.45 -27.84
CA VAL A 567 9.96 -1.13 -26.84
C VAL A 567 9.07 -0.12 -26.13
N GLU A 568 7.77 -0.40 -26.07
CA GLU A 568 6.81 0.43 -25.36
C GLU A 568 6.54 -0.09 -23.95
N SER A 569 6.42 0.84 -23.00
CA SER A 569 5.93 0.58 -21.66
C SER A 569 4.91 1.64 -21.26
N VAL A 570 3.91 1.26 -20.47
CA VAL A 570 2.81 2.14 -20.04
C VAL A 570 2.77 2.15 -18.53
N HIS A 571 2.86 3.34 -17.96
CA HIS A 571 2.95 3.56 -16.52
C HIS A 571 1.87 4.52 -16.07
N ARG A 572 1.27 4.28 -14.92
CA ARG A 572 0.32 5.23 -14.33
C ARG A 572 1.07 6.51 -13.92
N LEU A 573 0.50 7.67 -14.23
CA LEU A 573 1.07 8.98 -13.96
C LEU A 573 0.15 9.82 -13.05
N PRO A 574 0.27 9.72 -11.71
CA PRO A 574 -0.42 10.63 -10.80
C PRO A 574 0.06 12.08 -10.99
N GLN A 575 -0.88 13.02 -11.09
CA GLN A 575 -0.60 14.44 -11.35
C GLN A 575 0.46 15.03 -10.41
N PRO A 576 0.36 14.85 -9.07
CA PRO A 576 1.30 15.52 -8.18
C PRO A 576 2.72 14.94 -8.27
N ILE A 577 2.86 13.65 -8.62
CA ILE A 577 4.15 13.01 -8.89
C ILE A 577 4.72 13.54 -10.20
N GLY A 578 3.92 13.55 -11.28
CA GLY A 578 4.33 14.10 -12.56
C GLY A 578 4.84 15.54 -12.43
N ARG A 579 4.13 16.37 -11.67
CA ARG A 579 4.53 17.77 -11.40
C ARG A 579 5.78 17.90 -10.52
N GLY A 580 6.01 16.98 -9.58
CA GLY A 580 7.23 16.95 -8.77
C GLY A 580 8.45 16.45 -9.54
N GLY A 581 8.20 15.63 -10.55
CA GLY A 581 9.18 15.07 -11.44
C GLY A 581 9.77 13.76 -10.95
N PHE A 582 10.38 13.04 -11.87
CA PHE A 582 11.04 11.76 -11.64
C PHE A 582 12.07 11.50 -12.74
N MET A 583 12.93 10.51 -12.53
CA MET A 583 13.90 10.10 -13.53
C MET A 583 13.21 9.34 -14.67
N LEU A 584 13.24 9.92 -15.87
CA LEU A 584 12.65 9.36 -17.10
C LEU A 584 13.63 8.49 -17.86
N SER A 585 14.88 8.94 -17.95
CA SER A 585 15.93 8.27 -18.71
C SER A 585 17.21 8.13 -17.90
N PRO A 586 17.90 6.97 -17.93
CA PRO A 586 17.43 5.68 -18.47
C PRO A 586 16.09 5.21 -17.92
N VAL A 587 15.42 4.36 -18.71
CA VAL A 587 14.17 3.71 -18.28
C VAL A 587 14.55 2.63 -17.27
N VAL A 588 14.08 2.79 -16.03
CA VAL A 588 14.37 1.88 -14.91
C VAL A 588 13.09 1.16 -14.52
N ASP A 589 13.04 -0.14 -14.80
CA ASP A 589 11.93 -1.00 -14.38
C ASP A 589 12.24 -1.79 -13.11
N ASP A 590 13.52 -2.10 -12.89
CA ASP A 590 13.97 -2.99 -11.83
C ASP A 590 15.29 -2.52 -11.20
N MET A 591 15.70 -3.21 -10.13
CA MET A 591 16.91 -2.91 -9.39
C MET A 591 18.16 -3.00 -10.27
N LEU A 592 18.21 -3.96 -11.19
CA LEU A 592 19.35 -4.15 -12.09
C LEU A 592 19.53 -2.93 -13.01
N SER A 593 18.45 -2.47 -13.62
CA SER A 593 18.42 -1.28 -14.48
C SER A 593 18.74 -0.01 -13.69
N TYR A 594 18.27 0.09 -12.44
CA TYR A 594 18.65 1.18 -11.54
C TYR A 594 20.16 1.22 -11.27
N MET A 595 20.78 0.06 -11.01
CA MET A 595 22.22 0.00 -10.75
C MET A 595 23.05 0.28 -12.01
N HIS A 596 22.57 -0.15 -13.18
CA HIS A 596 23.17 0.24 -14.46
C HIS A 596 23.13 1.75 -14.66
N ALA A 597 21.99 2.37 -14.36
CA ALA A 597 21.83 3.81 -14.40
C ALA A 597 22.77 4.51 -13.42
N ALA A 598 22.85 4.03 -12.18
CA ALA A 598 23.73 4.56 -11.13
C ALA A 598 25.22 4.34 -11.41
N GLY A 599 25.58 3.42 -12.32
CA GLY A 599 26.95 3.16 -12.76
C GLY A 599 27.34 3.87 -14.07
N GLY A 600 26.43 4.67 -14.66
CA GLY A 600 26.68 5.39 -15.91
C GLY A 600 26.61 4.54 -17.18
N LYS A 601 26.01 3.34 -17.13
CA LYS A 601 25.84 2.44 -18.29
C LYS A 601 24.36 2.10 -18.51
N PRO A 602 23.52 3.07 -18.92
CA PRO A 602 22.08 2.86 -19.08
C PRO A 602 21.75 1.77 -20.11
N PRO A 603 20.87 0.80 -19.79
CA PRO A 603 20.55 -0.29 -20.72
C PRO A 603 19.53 0.10 -21.79
N ARG A 604 18.58 1.00 -21.45
CA ARG A 604 17.49 1.49 -22.31
C ARG A 604 17.24 2.97 -22.05
N ARG A 605 16.98 3.74 -23.10
CA ARG A 605 16.73 5.19 -23.02
C ARG A 605 15.35 5.53 -23.51
N ALA A 606 14.72 6.55 -22.94
CA ALA A 606 13.45 7.02 -23.47
C ALA A 606 13.73 7.76 -24.79
N ALA A 607 13.04 7.38 -25.87
CA ALA A 607 13.11 8.06 -27.15
C ALA A 607 11.87 8.93 -27.37
N ARG A 608 10.68 8.44 -26.97
CA ARG A 608 9.43 9.19 -27.02
C ARG A 608 8.60 8.99 -25.77
N ILE A 609 7.87 10.03 -25.38
CA ILE A 609 6.86 9.94 -24.33
C ILE A 609 5.51 10.44 -24.81
N ARG A 610 4.43 9.86 -24.29
CA ARG A 610 3.06 10.28 -24.54
C ARG A 610 2.26 10.25 -23.24
N VAL A 611 1.59 11.36 -22.93
CA VAL A 611 0.62 11.42 -21.84
C VAL A 611 -0.76 11.07 -22.40
N GLU A 612 -1.37 10.02 -21.88
CA GLU A 612 -2.65 9.51 -22.39
C GLU A 612 -3.65 9.21 -21.27
N THR A 613 -4.92 9.24 -21.61
CA THR A 613 -6.04 8.89 -20.72
C THR A 613 -7.07 8.10 -21.51
N ALA A 614 -7.99 7.42 -20.82
CA ALA A 614 -9.13 6.80 -21.49
C ALA A 614 -9.97 7.85 -22.25
N PRO A 615 -10.54 7.52 -23.43
CA PRO A 615 -11.31 8.48 -24.23
C PRO A 615 -12.44 9.16 -23.45
N GLN A 616 -13.17 8.40 -22.62
CA GLN A 616 -14.25 8.92 -21.78
C GLN A 616 -13.80 9.87 -20.65
N ASP A 617 -12.49 9.96 -20.40
CA ASP A 617 -11.91 10.78 -19.33
C ASP A 617 -11.21 12.04 -19.90
N ARG A 618 -11.13 12.19 -21.23
CA ARG A 618 -10.42 13.30 -21.90
C ARG A 618 -11.05 14.67 -21.61
N ASP A 619 -12.37 14.71 -21.48
CA ASP A 619 -13.14 15.93 -21.18
C ASP A 619 -12.90 16.49 -19.77
N CYS A 620 -12.21 15.76 -18.90
CA CYS A 620 -11.85 16.18 -17.55
C CYS A 620 -10.49 16.89 -17.49
N LEU A 621 -9.73 16.90 -18.58
CA LEU A 621 -8.37 17.43 -18.67
C LEU A 621 -8.33 18.70 -19.53
N GLN A 622 -7.31 19.52 -19.32
CA GLN A 622 -6.88 20.52 -20.29
C GLN A 622 -6.08 19.81 -21.39
N GLU A 623 -6.21 20.27 -22.64
CA GLU A 623 -5.53 19.68 -23.80
C GLU A 623 -4.00 19.78 -23.68
N GLU A 624 -3.53 20.92 -23.18
CA GLU A 624 -2.12 21.27 -23.07
C GLU A 624 -1.44 20.57 -21.89
N VAL A 625 -0.26 20.02 -22.15
CA VAL A 625 0.65 19.43 -21.16
C VAL A 625 2.01 20.12 -21.27
N VAL A 626 2.50 20.63 -20.14
CA VAL A 626 3.83 21.23 -20.05
C VAL A 626 4.82 20.19 -19.53
N VAL A 627 5.90 19.97 -20.28
CA VAL A 627 6.96 19.02 -19.94
C VAL A 627 8.27 19.78 -19.76
N ARG A 628 8.92 19.63 -18.61
CA ARG A 628 10.28 20.14 -18.38
C ARG A 628 11.24 18.98 -18.29
N LEU A 629 12.31 19.05 -19.08
CA LEU A 629 13.36 18.05 -19.18
C LEU A 629 14.64 18.66 -18.63
N SER A 630 15.24 18.01 -17.65
CA SER A 630 16.44 18.48 -16.96
C SER A 630 17.52 17.39 -16.94
N ALA A 631 18.77 17.78 -17.05
CA ALA A 631 19.91 16.88 -16.90
C ALA A 631 20.08 16.51 -15.43
N LEU A 632 20.31 15.23 -15.17
CA LEU A 632 20.78 14.72 -13.90
C LEU A 632 22.32 14.63 -13.93
N PRO A 633 22.99 15.01 -12.85
CA PRO A 633 24.43 14.77 -12.71
C PRO A 633 24.75 13.27 -12.84
N PRO A 634 25.86 12.90 -13.48
CA PRO A 634 26.29 11.51 -13.53
C PRO A 634 26.57 10.99 -12.12
N SER A 635 26.45 9.67 -11.95
CA SER A 635 26.86 8.97 -10.74
C SER A 635 27.71 7.77 -11.12
N ASP A 636 28.57 7.37 -10.18
CA ASP A 636 29.33 6.14 -10.24
C ASP A 636 29.06 5.18 -9.09
N ALA A 637 28.05 5.47 -8.27
CA ALA A 637 27.76 4.67 -7.08
C ALA A 637 27.34 3.23 -7.40
N GLY A 638 26.94 2.95 -8.66
CA GLY A 638 26.65 1.61 -9.16
C GLY A 638 27.83 0.88 -9.80
N LYS A 639 29.03 1.48 -9.94
CA LYS A 639 30.16 0.86 -10.67
C LYS A 639 30.57 -0.51 -10.10
N ASP A 640 30.55 -0.66 -8.77
CA ASP A 640 30.92 -1.90 -8.10
C ASP A 640 29.78 -2.91 -7.98
N TYR A 641 28.55 -2.53 -8.33
CA TYR A 641 27.42 -3.44 -8.37
C TYR A 641 27.66 -4.59 -9.32
N PHE A 642 28.10 -4.34 -10.56
CA PHE A 642 28.33 -5.41 -11.55
C PHE A 642 29.49 -6.34 -11.20
N LYS A 643 30.48 -5.87 -10.41
CA LYS A 643 31.50 -6.76 -9.86
C LYS A 643 30.93 -7.79 -8.87
N SER A 644 29.75 -7.52 -8.28
CA SER A 644 29.15 -8.32 -7.20
C SER A 644 27.79 -8.94 -7.54
N ALA A 645 27.00 -8.32 -8.43
CA ALA A 645 25.66 -8.74 -8.82
C ALA A 645 25.66 -9.89 -9.83
N ASP A 646 26.62 -9.91 -10.77
CA ASP A 646 26.80 -11.05 -11.67
C ASP A 646 27.27 -12.28 -10.86
N ARG A 647 28.11 -12.08 -9.83
CA ARG A 647 28.45 -13.15 -8.87
C ARG A 647 27.26 -13.66 -8.07
N ALA A 648 26.32 -12.78 -7.70
CA ALA A 648 25.13 -13.18 -6.94
C ALA A 648 24.08 -13.87 -7.83
N LYS A 649 23.89 -13.39 -9.07
CA LYS A 649 22.95 -13.97 -10.03
C LYS A 649 23.43 -15.32 -10.53
N PHE A 650 24.72 -15.44 -10.85
CA PHE A 650 25.32 -16.67 -11.37
C PHE A 650 26.08 -17.44 -10.28
N HIS A 651 25.54 -17.43 -9.05
CA HIS A 651 26.21 -17.98 -7.86
C HIS A 651 26.49 -19.48 -7.94
N MET A 652 25.83 -20.20 -8.86
CA MET A 652 26.04 -21.61 -9.15
C MET A 652 27.25 -21.86 -10.07
N PHE A 653 27.91 -20.81 -10.57
CA PHE A 653 29.14 -20.87 -11.37
C PHE A 653 30.33 -20.39 -10.54
N SER A 654 31.52 -20.93 -10.83
CA SER A 654 32.79 -20.48 -10.23
C SER A 654 33.13 -19.03 -10.60
N GLU A 655 32.84 -18.65 -11.84
CA GLU A 655 33.00 -17.31 -12.38
C GLU A 655 31.72 -16.90 -13.11
N PRO A 656 31.25 -15.66 -12.95
CA PRO A 656 30.08 -15.19 -13.67
C PRO A 656 30.38 -14.95 -15.16
N PRO A 657 29.37 -15.05 -16.05
CA PRO A 657 29.52 -14.62 -17.42
C PRO A 657 29.76 -13.11 -17.49
N ILE A 658 30.63 -12.69 -18.40
CA ILE A 658 30.89 -11.27 -18.69
C ILE A 658 29.76 -10.63 -19.51
N SER A 659 28.97 -11.45 -20.21
CA SER A 659 27.75 -11.05 -20.89
C SER A 659 26.84 -12.25 -21.15
N TYR A 660 25.54 -12.02 -21.28
CA TYR A 660 24.58 -13.04 -21.70
C TYR A 660 23.50 -12.43 -22.59
N GLU A 661 22.89 -13.25 -23.44
CA GLU A 661 21.72 -12.90 -24.25
C GLU A 661 20.66 -14.00 -24.08
N ALA A 662 19.43 -13.60 -23.79
CA ALA A 662 18.28 -14.50 -23.66
C ALA A 662 16.98 -13.72 -23.97
N HIS A 663 16.01 -14.38 -24.60
CA HIS A 663 14.69 -13.77 -24.84
C HIS A 663 13.90 -13.56 -23.55
N ASN A 664 14.01 -14.50 -22.63
CA ASN A 664 13.41 -14.42 -21.30
C ASN A 664 14.49 -14.07 -20.28
N PRO A 665 14.19 -13.23 -19.26
CA PRO A 665 15.13 -12.95 -18.19
C PRO A 665 15.60 -14.25 -17.50
N PRO A 666 16.92 -14.43 -17.28
CA PRO A 666 17.40 -15.61 -16.57
C PRO A 666 16.83 -15.67 -15.15
N ASN A 667 16.40 -16.85 -14.74
CA ASN A 667 15.91 -17.15 -13.40
C ASN A 667 16.49 -18.48 -12.90
N GLU A 668 16.19 -18.82 -11.66
CA GLU A 668 16.63 -20.08 -11.05
C GLU A 668 15.47 -21.08 -10.99
N ASP A 669 15.77 -22.35 -11.26
CA ASP A 669 14.89 -23.48 -11.01
C ASP A 669 15.72 -24.71 -10.62
N LEU A 670 15.06 -25.82 -10.34
CA LEU A 670 15.68 -27.08 -9.95
C LEU A 670 15.65 -28.10 -11.09
N ILE A 671 16.82 -28.69 -11.38
CA ILE A 671 16.94 -29.94 -12.13
C ILE A 671 17.64 -30.93 -11.21
N ASP A 672 17.05 -32.10 -10.99
CA ASP A 672 17.55 -33.13 -10.06
C ASP A 672 17.91 -32.59 -8.67
N SER A 673 17.09 -31.67 -8.14
CA SER A 673 17.26 -30.99 -6.84
C SER A 673 18.52 -30.11 -6.72
N ARG A 674 19.19 -29.79 -7.84
CA ARG A 674 20.26 -28.79 -7.89
C ARG A 674 19.74 -27.49 -8.49
N THR A 675 20.16 -26.36 -7.92
CA THR A 675 19.88 -25.04 -8.49
C THR A 675 20.56 -24.89 -9.84
N VAL A 676 19.79 -24.50 -10.84
CA VAL A 676 20.23 -24.30 -12.22
C VAL A 676 19.88 -22.88 -12.65
N MET A 677 20.79 -22.23 -13.37
CA MET A 677 20.49 -20.99 -14.06
C MET A 677 19.73 -21.32 -15.34
N ILE A 678 18.46 -20.94 -15.39
CA ILE A 678 17.60 -21.17 -16.53
C ILE A 678 17.92 -20.14 -17.60
N MET A 679 18.29 -20.69 -18.76
CA MET A 679 18.66 -19.99 -19.97
C MET A 679 17.86 -20.65 -21.09
N HIS A 680 16.64 -20.16 -21.33
CA HIS A 680 15.75 -20.68 -22.38
C HIS A 680 16.40 -20.62 -23.76
N ALA A 681 16.19 -21.62 -24.61
CA ALA A 681 16.61 -21.53 -26.00
C ALA A 681 15.77 -20.48 -26.78
N PRO A 682 16.34 -19.73 -27.74
CA PRO A 682 17.77 -19.51 -27.92
C PRO A 682 18.35 -18.62 -26.82
N SER A 683 19.55 -18.97 -26.35
CA SER A 683 20.32 -18.13 -25.43
C SER A 683 21.82 -18.36 -25.52
N GLN A 684 22.60 -17.40 -25.01
CA GLN A 684 24.04 -17.52 -24.87
C GLN A 684 24.57 -16.85 -23.61
N MET A 685 25.70 -17.38 -23.11
CA MET A 685 26.52 -16.78 -22.07
C MET A 685 27.98 -16.77 -22.53
N ILE A 686 28.70 -15.69 -22.24
CA ILE A 686 30.11 -15.52 -22.58
C ILE A 686 30.91 -15.40 -21.29
N PHE A 687 32.00 -16.15 -21.18
CA PHE A 687 32.90 -16.16 -20.04
C PHE A 687 34.30 -15.75 -20.47
N ALA A 688 34.97 -14.96 -19.64
CA ALA A 688 36.41 -14.76 -19.75
C ALA A 688 37.13 -16.00 -19.19
N VAL A 689 38.15 -16.49 -19.88
CA VAL A 689 38.96 -17.62 -19.38
C VAL A 689 39.93 -17.12 -18.31
N PRO A 690 39.84 -17.62 -17.05
CA PRO A 690 40.77 -17.19 -16.00
C PRO A 690 42.22 -17.62 -16.30
N ALA A 691 43.18 -16.76 -15.97
CA ALA A 691 44.59 -17.02 -16.23
C ALA A 691 45.07 -18.29 -15.51
N GLY A 692 45.77 -19.16 -16.23
CA GLY A 692 46.32 -20.41 -15.70
C GLY A 692 45.38 -21.61 -15.72
N THR A 693 44.11 -21.43 -16.11
CA THR A 693 43.16 -22.53 -16.26
C THR A 693 43.41 -23.29 -17.56
N THR A 694 43.23 -24.61 -17.51
CA THR A 694 43.47 -25.55 -18.61
C THR A 694 42.26 -26.40 -18.95
N MET A 695 41.24 -26.42 -18.09
CA MET A 695 39.98 -27.13 -18.36
C MET A 695 38.76 -26.31 -17.97
N ILE A 696 37.63 -26.64 -18.61
CA ILE A 696 36.29 -26.22 -18.22
C ILE A 696 35.41 -27.45 -18.01
N GLN A 697 34.53 -27.41 -17.02
CA GLN A 697 33.52 -28.44 -16.79
C GLN A 697 32.21 -27.82 -16.32
N GLY A 698 31.12 -28.57 -16.43
CA GLY A 698 29.80 -28.12 -15.97
C GLY A 698 28.68 -29.09 -16.29
N ASP A 699 27.47 -28.74 -15.87
CA ASP A 699 26.27 -29.53 -16.08
C ASP A 699 25.19 -28.70 -16.81
N PHE A 700 24.33 -29.38 -17.57
CA PHE A 700 23.26 -28.77 -18.38
C PHE A 700 22.07 -29.70 -18.56
N GLY A 701 20.89 -29.15 -18.86
CA GLY A 701 19.71 -29.99 -19.12
C GLY A 701 18.41 -29.20 -19.24
N PHE A 702 17.31 -29.93 -19.13
CA PHE A 702 15.93 -29.42 -19.19
C PHE A 702 15.24 -29.49 -17.83
N VAL A 703 14.44 -28.47 -17.50
CA VAL A 703 13.50 -28.51 -16.38
C VAL A 703 12.43 -29.57 -16.65
N ALA A 704 12.04 -30.33 -15.62
CA ALA A 704 11.10 -31.45 -15.78
C ALA A 704 9.77 -31.04 -16.43
N GLY A 705 9.29 -29.81 -16.19
CA GLY A 705 8.07 -29.28 -16.80
C GLY A 705 8.14 -29.11 -18.32
N ALA A 706 9.33 -29.05 -18.93
CA ALA A 706 9.51 -28.95 -20.38
C ALA A 706 9.04 -30.20 -21.14
N TYR A 707 9.13 -31.37 -20.51
CA TYR A 707 8.86 -32.68 -21.10
C TYR A 707 7.87 -33.52 -20.29
N SER A 708 7.23 -32.93 -19.28
CA SER A 708 6.22 -33.58 -18.45
C SER A 708 5.07 -32.64 -18.10
N LYS A 709 3.97 -33.15 -17.55
CA LYS A 709 2.80 -32.36 -17.10
C LYS A 709 2.26 -31.37 -18.16
N GLY A 710 2.29 -31.77 -19.43
CA GLY A 710 1.80 -30.94 -20.55
C GLY A 710 2.90 -30.22 -21.33
N GLY A 711 4.16 -30.26 -20.90
CA GLY A 711 5.30 -29.81 -21.70
C GLY A 711 5.64 -30.78 -22.83
N ASN A 712 6.01 -30.23 -23.99
CA ASN A 712 6.26 -30.98 -25.21
C ASN A 712 7.42 -30.37 -26.04
N THR A 713 8.57 -30.14 -25.40
CA THR A 713 9.79 -29.68 -26.12
C THR A 713 10.18 -30.64 -27.25
N ASN A 714 10.66 -30.09 -28.36
CA ASN A 714 11.27 -30.79 -29.49
C ASN A 714 12.79 -31.02 -29.30
N GLY A 715 13.38 -30.50 -28.23
CA GLY A 715 14.80 -30.61 -27.87
C GLY A 715 15.57 -29.31 -28.05
N ALA A 716 16.84 -29.30 -27.65
CA ALA A 716 17.72 -28.14 -27.80
C ALA A 716 19.18 -28.58 -27.98
N LEU A 717 19.96 -27.78 -28.72
CA LEU A 717 21.39 -28.01 -28.94
C LEU A 717 22.23 -27.19 -27.97
N PHE A 718 22.97 -27.86 -27.09
CA PHE A 718 23.90 -27.24 -26.16
C PHE A 718 25.30 -27.25 -26.77
N THR A 719 25.89 -26.07 -26.97
CA THR A 719 27.23 -25.91 -27.53
C THR A 719 28.10 -25.11 -26.58
N VAL A 720 29.29 -25.60 -26.30
CA VAL A 720 30.36 -24.88 -25.60
C VAL A 720 31.53 -24.74 -26.57
N TYR A 721 31.95 -23.52 -26.86
CA TYR A 721 33.09 -23.29 -27.75
C TYR A 721 33.98 -22.16 -27.23
N TRP A 722 35.26 -22.25 -27.53
CA TRP A 722 36.24 -21.21 -27.27
C TRP A 722 36.44 -20.34 -28.52
N THR A 723 36.71 -19.04 -28.33
CA THR A 723 37.06 -18.12 -29.41
C THR A 723 37.98 -16.99 -28.94
N ASP A 724 38.90 -16.54 -29.79
CA ASP A 724 39.70 -15.32 -29.61
C ASP A 724 39.20 -14.14 -30.45
N GLY A 725 38.05 -14.29 -31.13
CA GLY A 725 37.48 -13.31 -32.05
C GLY A 725 37.84 -13.56 -33.52
N SER A 726 38.85 -14.38 -33.81
CA SER A 726 39.23 -14.82 -35.16
C SER A 726 38.96 -16.30 -35.39
N ASP A 727 39.38 -17.15 -34.46
CA ASP A 727 39.22 -18.59 -34.52
C ASP A 727 38.13 -19.07 -33.54
N ARG A 728 37.46 -20.16 -33.90
CA ARG A 728 36.43 -20.83 -33.09
C ARG A 728 36.76 -22.30 -32.93
N MET A 729 36.84 -22.78 -31.70
CA MET A 729 37.04 -24.19 -31.37
C MET A 729 35.87 -24.72 -30.53
N VAL A 730 35.11 -25.67 -31.08
CA VAL A 730 34.04 -26.34 -30.33
C VAL A 730 34.66 -27.27 -29.28
N LEU A 731 34.33 -27.03 -28.01
CA LEU A 731 34.83 -27.77 -26.86
C LEU A 731 33.86 -28.91 -26.47
N HIS A 732 32.56 -28.65 -26.58
CA HIS A 732 31.50 -29.61 -26.33
C HIS A 732 30.29 -29.25 -27.18
N GLU A 733 29.58 -30.26 -27.68
CA GLU A 733 28.33 -30.09 -28.39
C GLU A 733 27.44 -31.31 -28.14
N ARG A 734 26.20 -31.09 -27.71
CA ARG A 734 25.25 -32.17 -27.46
C ARG A 734 23.81 -31.70 -27.66
N TYR A 735 23.08 -32.45 -28.48
CA TYR A 735 21.63 -32.31 -28.65
C TYR A 735 20.88 -33.15 -27.60
N LEU A 736 19.93 -32.55 -26.90
CA LEU A 736 19.05 -33.25 -25.94
C LEU A 736 17.60 -33.18 -26.41
N ASN A 737 16.90 -34.33 -26.41
CA ASN A 737 15.46 -34.39 -26.67
C ASN A 737 14.75 -35.29 -25.63
N PRO A 738 14.38 -34.73 -24.46
CA PRO A 738 13.93 -35.51 -23.30
C PRO A 738 12.53 -36.13 -23.44
N VAL A 739 11.74 -35.73 -24.45
CA VAL A 739 10.41 -36.30 -24.71
C VAL A 739 10.54 -37.75 -25.22
N PRO A 740 11.16 -38.03 -26.39
CA PRO A 740 11.35 -39.38 -26.90
C PRO A 740 12.52 -40.12 -26.25
N ARG A 741 13.50 -39.43 -25.64
CA ARG A 741 14.73 -40.06 -25.12
C ARG A 741 14.85 -39.88 -23.61
N LEU A 742 14.56 -40.94 -22.86
CA LEU A 742 14.64 -40.91 -21.39
C LEU A 742 16.03 -40.55 -20.85
N ASN A 743 17.09 -40.94 -21.57
CA ASN A 743 18.48 -40.65 -21.17
C ASN A 743 18.87 -39.17 -21.33
N ASP A 744 18.05 -38.37 -22.02
CA ASP A 744 18.26 -36.93 -22.17
C ASP A 744 17.56 -36.12 -21.05
N ARG A 745 16.87 -36.80 -20.12
CA ARG A 745 16.24 -36.18 -18.94
C ARG A 745 17.27 -35.97 -17.82
N GLY A 746 17.01 -35.01 -16.95
CA GLY A 746 17.90 -34.66 -15.84
C GLY A 746 19.16 -33.90 -16.30
N LEU A 747 20.11 -33.74 -15.40
CA LEU A 747 21.38 -33.07 -15.68
C LEU A 747 22.35 -33.96 -16.45
N GLN A 748 22.96 -33.39 -17.48
CA GLN A 748 24.01 -33.97 -18.30
C GLN A 748 25.33 -33.26 -18.01
N HIS A 749 26.44 -33.98 -18.02
CA HIS A 749 27.76 -33.45 -17.67
C HIS A 749 28.65 -33.24 -18.91
N PHE A 750 29.48 -32.20 -18.90
CA PHE A 750 30.57 -32.01 -19.85
C PHE A 750 31.88 -31.62 -19.15
N SER A 751 33.00 -31.99 -19.79
CA SER A 751 34.35 -31.52 -19.43
C SER A 751 35.21 -31.43 -20.70
N ALA A 752 35.97 -30.35 -20.85
CA ALA A 752 36.80 -30.11 -22.02
C ALA A 752 38.09 -29.34 -21.67
N ARG A 753 39.14 -29.57 -22.46
CA ARG A 753 40.41 -28.83 -22.34
C ARG A 753 40.33 -27.48 -23.05
N LEU A 754 40.86 -26.44 -22.43
CA LEU A 754 40.92 -25.09 -22.99
C LEU A 754 42.19 -24.91 -23.84
N PRO A 755 42.11 -24.20 -24.98
CA PRO A 755 43.27 -23.82 -25.76
C PRO A 755 44.25 -22.94 -24.96
N LYS A 756 45.54 -22.98 -25.31
CA LYS A 756 46.52 -22.05 -24.77
C LYS A 756 46.37 -20.69 -25.44
N GLY A 757 46.12 -19.64 -24.66
CA GLY A 757 46.04 -18.26 -25.15
C GLY A 757 44.98 -17.44 -24.41
N THR A 758 44.83 -16.19 -24.81
CA THR A 758 43.76 -15.31 -24.34
C THR A 758 42.53 -15.47 -25.22
N GLY A 759 41.37 -15.77 -24.64
CA GLY A 759 40.11 -15.88 -25.36
C GLY A 759 38.92 -16.02 -24.43
N HIS A 760 37.75 -16.27 -25.02
CA HIS A 760 36.47 -16.40 -24.34
C HIS A 760 35.90 -17.79 -24.53
N VAL A 761 35.14 -18.26 -23.55
CA VAL A 761 34.26 -19.44 -23.72
C VAL A 761 32.84 -18.96 -23.90
N VAL A 762 32.19 -19.43 -24.95
CA VAL A 762 30.78 -19.17 -25.24
C VAL A 762 29.99 -20.45 -25.00
N MET A 763 28.97 -20.34 -24.17
CA MET A 763 28.00 -21.39 -23.87
C MET A 763 26.67 -20.99 -24.49
N ARG A 764 26.26 -21.72 -25.52
CA ARG A 764 25.11 -21.40 -26.37
C ARG A 764 24.10 -22.53 -26.33
N ILE A 765 22.82 -22.17 -26.30
CA ILE A 765 21.70 -23.08 -26.45
C ILE A 765 20.91 -22.63 -27.67
N ASP A 766 20.85 -23.49 -28.69
CA ASP A 766 20.04 -23.27 -29.88
C ASP A 766 18.74 -24.10 -29.83
N PRO A 767 17.63 -23.60 -30.42
CA PRO A 767 16.36 -24.32 -30.46
C PRO A 767 16.47 -25.68 -31.13
N GLY A 768 15.49 -26.54 -30.85
CA GLY A 768 15.35 -27.87 -31.44
C GLY A 768 15.08 -27.87 -32.95
N GLU A 769 14.80 -29.07 -33.46
CA GLU A 769 14.43 -29.27 -34.87
C GLU A 769 13.32 -28.29 -35.31
N HIS A 770 13.48 -27.71 -36.51
CA HIS A 770 12.60 -26.68 -37.09
C HIS A 770 12.65 -25.29 -36.44
N GLY A 771 13.56 -25.03 -35.49
CA GLY A 771 13.72 -23.71 -34.88
C GLY A 771 12.59 -23.32 -33.93
N GLU A 772 11.75 -24.29 -33.54
CA GLU A 772 10.72 -24.12 -32.53
C GLU A 772 11.35 -24.25 -31.14
N TYR A 773 11.05 -23.30 -30.25
CA TYR A 773 11.60 -23.21 -28.89
C TYR A 773 10.50 -23.18 -27.81
N ALA A 774 9.28 -23.61 -28.19
CA ALA A 774 8.19 -23.78 -27.25
C ALA A 774 8.56 -24.90 -26.27
N PHE A 775 8.43 -24.62 -24.96
CA PHE A 775 8.83 -25.51 -23.86
C PHE A 775 10.35 -25.76 -23.73
N ASP A 776 11.21 -24.99 -24.39
CA ASP A 776 12.67 -25.10 -24.22
C ASP A 776 13.16 -24.46 -22.92
N TRP A 777 12.77 -25.07 -21.80
CA TRP A 777 13.15 -24.66 -20.46
C TRP A 777 14.47 -25.33 -20.08
N THR A 778 15.52 -24.78 -20.65
CA THR A 778 16.90 -25.25 -20.57
C THR A 778 17.72 -24.47 -19.55
N GLY A 779 18.81 -25.05 -19.04
CA GLY A 779 19.69 -24.33 -18.12
C GLY A 779 21.07 -24.97 -17.91
N TRP A 780 21.92 -24.22 -17.20
CA TRP A 780 23.30 -24.59 -16.87
C TRP A 780 23.55 -24.52 -15.35
N THR A 781 24.42 -25.37 -14.82
CA THR A 781 24.86 -25.32 -13.41
C THR A 781 26.29 -25.83 -13.24
N GLY A 782 26.95 -25.47 -12.15
CA GLY A 782 28.25 -26.03 -11.77
C GLY A 782 29.40 -25.70 -12.73
N ILE A 783 29.36 -24.56 -13.42
CA ILE A 783 30.40 -24.18 -14.39
C ILE A 783 31.70 -23.82 -13.66
N GLU A 784 32.77 -24.56 -13.95
CA GLU A 784 34.06 -24.46 -13.27
C GLU A 784 35.24 -24.40 -14.26
N PHE A 785 36.10 -23.39 -14.10
CA PHE A 785 37.39 -23.29 -14.79
C PHE A 785 38.51 -23.80 -13.86
N LYS A 786 39.29 -24.79 -14.32
CA LYS A 786 40.33 -25.47 -13.55
C LYS A 786 41.71 -25.31 -14.13
#